data_AF-A0A0Q9I6A0-F1
#
_entry.id   AF-A0A0Q9I6A0-F1
#
_cell.length_a   1.000
_cell.length_b   1.000
_cell.length_c   1.000
_cell.angle_alpha   90.00
_cell.angle_beta   90.00
_cell.angle_gamma   90.00
#
_symmetry.space_group_name_H-M   'P 1'
#
loop_
_entity.id
_entity.type
_entity.pdbx_description
1 polymer ?
#
loop_
_entity_poly.entity_id
_entity_poly.type
_entity_poly.pdbx_seq_one_letter_code
_entity_poly.pdbx_strand_id
1 'polypeptide(L)'
;MATVGAFVVGIASYRAISGTGLTPLEFAVNDADGIEQYLRTCWPDDGDLRIVRIGEGDATAVAMEAGLEALAEGGPYELCWLFLSGHGWVDGATAGFLVQPAEEIGGLPMLAAETLDRLIGRIDAKRTILILDCCFAEGLVRRMSYFAALGESEARLYVASSRESQRTWEDRGVKHGVFTAHLLDLLNTGSAAQFSERKTQLDVDAELFPAVCAQVPLYVFQQKGGARQEPVKGGVSSSSVALPVASLARRVRNRSVLETVAIRLRQAVTGLAVGGLALLALSYALLYYVEPGAGGTLMVRHGTRWLEPLLRVLPLERVDTGISVADLSSNGAAAAPLQSGYTTGFWTHEGADRARGWFDAVLAGLDPAAAARYGALAGRQPPTLGPSPFPLDVERAALMALSDAQPESLDPILNHVPGGDRRSQQVEPISANQLDFEILDLTEANMVSYAEALAYAAALDPVRTFPAFLGFAKATQEWLLHNTDAQRGRGARDRVRNAVVDVLGVISKARIDRGLPALDTPDRDLLRVLSDAGYAEVIGQALSRVVGDAQSRLTAATSALQRFRGSPDDPTQGPAFETIVAGLDDSAQSRELVERVIAAFADAGAVPNSYYTRFLIAAGDARALPANVVDELVLTARERLAKAESNFEDSEYGRILAHAMSQIPLTQREIALALIERVANSVTPMSTSTAEMYAALGRQRLDPEGLLAKVRERAAKAKPYTPADRNVAVGPTPGMTIVVGPGPWIAALAVFGSNRQLGAGEVAILRAHASNPALRDMIMRALVRQEKEEPADTIVGSWQRRLSALATDARSRDTEQAIMVGYLAARPWPEFTRLVEQLRKERGDSQEPELRIALGAIVVNALVARSRVSPRGAQLFAG
;
A
#
# COMPACT_ATOMS: atom_id res chain seq x y z
N MET A 1 82.30 -17.26 37.67
CA MET A 1 81.78 -17.89 36.43
C MET A 1 80.27 -17.92 36.59
N ALA A 2 79.53 -17.58 35.54
CA ALA A 2 78.08 -17.50 35.63
C ALA A 2 77.46 -18.88 35.80
N THR A 3 76.51 -18.97 36.73
CA THR A 3 75.74 -20.18 37.02
C THR A 3 74.75 -20.48 35.88
N VAL A 4 74.25 -19.44 35.21
CA VAL A 4 73.28 -19.51 34.11
C VAL A 4 73.80 -18.80 32.87
N GLY A 5 73.77 -19.50 31.73
CA GLY A 5 73.99 -18.92 30.40
C GLY A 5 72.65 -18.76 29.68
N ALA A 6 72.46 -17.67 28.94
CA ALA A 6 71.25 -17.47 28.15
C ALA A 6 71.55 -16.85 26.77
N PHE A 7 70.89 -17.36 25.73
CA PHE A 7 70.84 -16.77 24.40
C PHE A 7 69.39 -16.37 24.09
N VAL A 8 69.15 -15.10 23.79
CA VAL A 8 67.79 -14.58 23.58
C VAL A 8 67.73 -13.78 22.28
N VAL A 9 66.80 -14.12 21.41
CA VAL A 9 66.53 -13.39 20.17
C VAL A 9 65.04 -13.38 19.85
N GLY A 10 64.57 -12.21 19.41
CA GLY A 10 63.22 -11.98 18.92
C GLY A 10 63.31 -11.16 17.65
N ILE A 11 62.74 -11.64 16.54
CA ILE A 11 62.77 -10.95 15.24
C ILE A 11 61.34 -10.68 14.80
N ALA A 12 60.93 -9.41 14.85
CA ALA A 12 59.58 -9.00 14.51
C ALA A 12 59.52 -8.49 13.07
N SER A 13 60.43 -7.57 12.74
CA SER A 13 60.50 -6.93 11.43
C SER A 13 61.71 -7.40 10.64
N TYR A 14 61.49 -8.01 9.48
CA TYR A 14 62.57 -8.45 8.58
C TYR A 14 62.76 -7.44 7.44
N ARG A 15 64.01 -7.08 7.14
CA ARG A 15 64.32 -6.03 6.14
C ARG A 15 63.87 -6.37 4.71
N ALA A 16 63.80 -7.65 4.35
CA ALA A 16 63.49 -8.11 2.99
C ALA A 16 62.05 -8.66 2.79
N ILE A 17 61.06 -8.15 3.54
CA ILE A 17 59.66 -8.67 3.49
C ILE A 17 58.91 -8.34 2.18
N SER A 18 59.33 -7.31 1.43
CA SER A 18 58.67 -6.90 0.19
C SER A 18 58.69 -8.00 -0.88
N GLY A 19 57.59 -8.73 -1.02
CA GLY A 19 57.39 -9.76 -2.05
C GLY A 19 57.53 -11.22 -1.59
N THR A 20 57.85 -11.50 -0.32
CA THR A 20 58.04 -12.87 0.19
C THR A 20 56.77 -13.53 0.75
N GLY A 21 55.66 -12.78 0.84
CA GLY A 21 54.38 -13.28 1.39
C GLY A 21 54.37 -13.48 2.92
N LEU A 22 55.49 -13.21 3.61
CA LEU A 22 55.59 -13.25 5.06
C LEU A 22 55.10 -11.92 5.64
N THR A 23 54.26 -11.98 6.67
CA THR A 23 53.81 -10.79 7.39
C THR A 23 54.84 -10.45 8.48
N PRO A 24 55.17 -9.16 8.70
CA PRO A 24 55.89 -8.77 9.91
C PRO A 24 55.15 -9.26 11.15
N LEU A 25 55.89 -9.70 12.17
CA LEU A 25 55.31 -10.03 13.47
C LEU A 25 55.24 -8.76 14.31
N GLU A 26 54.26 -8.67 15.19
CA GLU A 26 54.05 -7.52 16.06
C GLU A 26 54.79 -7.67 17.40
N PHE A 27 55.00 -8.90 17.90
CA PHE A 27 55.36 -9.12 19.30
C PHE A 27 56.61 -9.97 19.57
N ALA A 28 57.30 -10.49 18.56
CA ALA A 28 58.48 -11.34 18.76
C ALA A 28 59.63 -10.66 19.54
N VAL A 29 59.82 -9.34 19.38
CA VAL A 29 60.77 -8.56 20.18
C VAL A 29 60.30 -8.45 21.63
N ASN A 30 59.01 -8.16 21.85
CA ASN A 30 58.44 -8.10 23.20
C ASN A 30 58.55 -9.46 23.93
N ASP A 31 58.44 -10.57 23.21
CA ASP A 31 58.64 -11.92 23.74
C ASP A 31 60.06 -12.10 24.25
N ALA A 32 61.05 -11.75 23.44
CA ALA A 32 62.47 -11.79 23.82
C ALA A 32 62.76 -10.88 25.04
N ASP A 33 62.21 -9.67 25.05
CA ASP A 33 62.38 -8.72 26.15
C ASP A 33 61.72 -9.21 27.44
N GLY A 34 60.55 -9.84 27.34
CA GLY A 34 59.85 -10.45 28.48
C GLY A 34 60.62 -11.62 29.09
N ILE A 35 61.27 -12.42 28.26
CA ILE A 35 62.13 -13.53 28.67
C ILE A 35 63.41 -13.00 29.32
N GLU A 36 64.08 -12.02 28.71
CA GLU A 36 65.25 -11.38 29.31
C GLU A 36 64.92 -10.77 30.68
N GLN A 37 63.78 -10.08 30.79
CA GLN A 37 63.31 -9.51 32.05
C GLN A 37 63.08 -10.60 33.11
N TYR A 38 62.46 -11.72 32.74
CA TYR A 38 62.28 -12.86 33.65
C TYR A 38 63.62 -13.40 34.15
N LEU A 39 64.59 -13.64 33.25
CA LEU A 39 65.91 -14.15 33.61
C LEU A 39 66.64 -13.20 34.57
N ARG A 40 66.67 -11.90 34.26
CA ARG A 40 67.30 -10.89 35.14
C ARG A 40 66.62 -10.75 36.50
N THR A 41 65.32 -11.03 36.58
CA THR A 41 64.57 -10.98 37.84
C THR A 41 64.93 -12.18 38.73
N CYS A 42 65.12 -13.36 38.13
CA CYS A 42 65.40 -14.59 38.86
C CYS A 42 66.89 -14.76 39.22
N TRP A 43 67.79 -14.16 38.45
CA TRP A 43 69.23 -14.13 38.70
C TRP A 43 69.75 -12.68 38.62
N PRO A 44 69.54 -11.88 39.68
CA PRO A 44 69.82 -10.44 39.65
C PRO A 44 71.31 -10.08 39.74
N ASP A 45 72.16 -11.00 40.21
CA ASP A 45 73.59 -10.76 40.37
C ASP A 45 74.33 -10.96 39.03
N ASP A 46 75.07 -9.93 38.58
CA ASP A 46 75.84 -9.94 37.31
C ASP A 46 76.87 -11.09 37.22
N GLY A 47 77.22 -11.70 38.36
CA GLY A 47 78.09 -12.86 38.45
C GLY A 47 77.42 -14.20 38.15
N ASP A 48 76.09 -14.29 38.26
CA ASP A 48 75.32 -15.53 38.16
C ASP A 48 74.66 -15.75 36.80
N LEU A 49 74.50 -14.69 36.00
CA LEU A 49 73.79 -14.72 34.73
C LEU A 49 74.61 -14.10 33.60
N ARG A 50 74.86 -14.89 32.56
CA ARG A 50 75.44 -14.41 31.29
C ARG A 50 74.40 -14.45 30.18
N ILE A 51 73.89 -13.29 29.78
CA ILE A 51 72.93 -13.18 28.67
C ILE A 51 73.65 -12.66 27.41
N VAL A 52 73.49 -13.40 26.31
CA VAL A 52 73.76 -12.94 24.95
C VAL A 52 72.42 -12.60 24.29
N ARG A 53 72.11 -11.30 24.19
CA ARG A 53 70.90 -10.77 23.54
C ARG A 53 71.30 -10.16 22.20
N ILE A 54 70.68 -10.64 21.12
CA ILE A 54 70.89 -10.06 19.78
C ILE A 54 69.66 -9.23 19.39
N GLY A 55 69.84 -7.93 19.15
CA GLY A 55 68.77 -7.04 18.70
C GLY A 55 68.20 -7.46 17.33
N GLU A 56 66.92 -7.22 17.09
CA GLU A 56 66.24 -7.76 15.89
C GLU A 56 66.88 -7.32 14.57
N GLY A 57 67.42 -6.10 14.49
CA GLY A 57 68.05 -5.55 13.29
C GLY A 57 69.42 -6.17 13.00
N ASP A 58 70.08 -6.73 14.01
CA ASP A 58 71.42 -7.31 13.92
C ASP A 58 71.40 -8.83 13.91
N ALA A 59 70.21 -9.44 14.02
CA ALA A 59 69.99 -10.88 14.09
C ALA A 59 70.20 -11.57 12.72
N THR A 60 71.40 -11.44 12.15
CA THR A 60 71.87 -12.16 10.96
C THR A 60 72.38 -13.55 11.33
N ALA A 61 72.50 -14.46 10.36
CA ALA A 61 73.05 -15.81 10.61
C ALA A 61 74.44 -15.75 11.29
N VAL A 62 75.33 -14.89 10.78
CA VAL A 62 76.68 -14.70 11.31
C VAL A 62 76.66 -14.16 12.74
N ALA A 63 75.80 -13.18 13.03
CA ALA A 63 75.69 -12.63 14.38
C ALA A 63 75.12 -13.66 15.37
N MET A 64 74.14 -14.45 14.94
CA MET A 64 73.59 -15.53 15.76
C MET A 64 74.62 -16.63 16.04
N GLU A 65 75.40 -17.01 15.02
CA GLU A 65 76.52 -17.94 15.16
C GLU A 65 77.56 -17.40 16.15
N ALA A 66 78.05 -16.18 15.93
CA ALA A 66 79.03 -15.55 16.81
C ALA A 66 78.51 -15.38 18.25
N GLY A 67 77.22 -15.07 18.43
CA GLY A 67 76.60 -14.95 19.74
C GLY A 67 76.49 -16.28 20.48
N LEU A 68 76.13 -17.37 19.80
CA LEU A 68 76.12 -18.72 20.39
C LEU A 68 77.53 -19.22 20.71
N GLU A 69 78.52 -18.91 19.86
CA GLU A 69 79.93 -19.20 20.14
C GLU A 69 80.45 -18.41 21.34
N ALA A 70 80.15 -17.11 21.42
CA ALA A 70 80.51 -16.28 22.56
C ALA A 70 79.82 -16.74 23.85
N LEU A 71 78.62 -17.32 23.77
CA LEU A 71 77.99 -17.97 24.91
C LEU A 71 78.73 -19.25 25.30
N ALA A 72 79.10 -20.09 24.34
CA ALA A 72 79.85 -21.33 24.57
C ALA A 72 81.22 -21.08 25.24
N GLU A 73 81.96 -20.06 24.81
CA GLU A 73 83.25 -19.67 25.40
C GLU A 73 83.14 -19.19 26.86
N GLY A 74 81.94 -18.78 27.29
CA GLY A 74 81.70 -18.32 28.65
C GLY A 74 81.37 -19.41 29.66
N GLY A 75 81.20 -20.66 29.22
CA GLY A 75 80.88 -21.81 30.07
C GLY A 75 82.06 -22.27 30.94
N PRO A 76 81.87 -23.28 31.80
CA PRO A 76 80.68 -24.13 31.93
C PRO A 76 79.52 -23.47 32.70
N TYR A 77 78.29 -23.83 32.36
CA TYR A 77 77.07 -23.37 33.04
C TYR A 77 76.33 -24.50 33.78
N GLU A 78 75.61 -24.19 34.86
CA GLU A 78 74.67 -25.15 35.46
C GLU A 78 73.36 -25.24 34.67
N LEU A 79 72.93 -24.12 34.08
CA LEU A 79 71.74 -24.02 33.24
C LEU A 79 72.03 -23.16 32.01
N CYS A 80 71.67 -23.64 30.83
CA CYS A 80 71.69 -22.91 29.57
C CYS A 80 70.26 -22.71 29.05
N TRP A 81 69.87 -21.47 28.80
CA TRP A 81 68.54 -21.08 28.30
C TRP A 81 68.64 -20.48 26.91
N LEU A 82 68.00 -21.10 25.92
CA LEU A 82 67.99 -20.61 24.54
C LEU A 82 66.56 -20.23 24.16
N PHE A 83 66.31 -18.96 23.86
CA PHE A 83 64.98 -18.47 23.47
C PHE A 83 65.04 -17.81 22.09
N LEU A 84 64.28 -18.36 21.15
CA LEU A 84 64.17 -17.84 19.78
C LEU A 84 62.68 -17.59 19.47
N SER A 85 62.32 -16.34 19.18
CA SER A 85 60.96 -15.96 18.72
C SER A 85 61.00 -15.29 17.35
N GLY A 86 60.22 -15.78 16.39
CA GLY A 86 60.25 -15.28 15.01
C GLY A 86 59.59 -16.21 14.00
N HIS A 87 59.92 -16.04 12.72
CA HIS A 87 59.45 -16.95 11.66
C HIS A 87 60.29 -18.23 11.61
N GLY A 88 59.60 -19.37 11.55
CA GLY A 88 60.19 -20.68 11.34
C GLY A 88 59.76 -21.23 9.99
N TRP A 89 60.67 -21.94 9.32
CA TRP A 89 60.39 -22.60 8.06
C TRP A 89 60.68 -24.09 8.17
N VAL A 90 59.75 -24.91 7.70
CA VAL A 90 59.91 -26.35 7.57
C VAL A 90 59.26 -26.78 6.26
N ASP A 91 60.03 -27.41 5.38
CA ASP A 91 59.51 -28.13 4.22
C ASP A 91 60.13 -29.54 4.14
N GLY A 92 59.90 -30.26 3.04
CA GLY A 92 60.40 -31.64 2.87
C GLY A 92 61.93 -31.76 2.81
N ALA A 93 62.65 -30.69 2.50
CA ALA A 93 64.10 -30.68 2.30
C ALA A 93 64.86 -29.77 3.29
N THR A 94 64.23 -28.75 3.85
CA THR A 94 64.85 -27.70 4.67
C THR A 94 64.07 -27.47 5.95
N ALA A 95 64.79 -27.14 7.03
CA ALA A 95 64.20 -26.48 8.19
C ALA A 95 65.18 -25.51 8.81
N GLY A 96 64.64 -24.38 9.27
CA GLY A 96 65.46 -23.37 9.91
C GLY A 96 64.64 -22.24 10.49
N PHE A 97 65.34 -21.42 11.27
CA PHE A 97 64.80 -20.20 11.86
C PHE A 97 65.17 -19.03 10.95
N LEU A 98 64.21 -18.20 10.53
CA LEU A 98 64.50 -17.08 9.64
C LEU A 98 65.25 -15.98 10.38
N VAL A 99 66.28 -15.42 9.74
CA VAL A 99 67.17 -14.39 10.29
C VAL A 99 67.24 -13.17 9.38
N GLN A 100 67.83 -12.06 9.85
CA GLN A 100 68.04 -10.88 9.03
C GLN A 100 69.04 -11.17 7.89
N PRO A 101 68.82 -10.61 6.70
CA PRO A 101 69.81 -10.66 5.64
C PRO A 101 71.02 -9.75 5.99
N ALA A 102 72.22 -10.20 5.60
CA ALA A 102 73.45 -9.42 5.79
C ALA A 102 73.47 -8.16 4.90
N GLU A 103 72.81 -8.22 3.74
CA GLU A 103 72.63 -7.11 2.78
C GLU A 103 71.15 -7.05 2.32
N GLU A 104 70.67 -5.91 1.82
CA GLU A 104 69.25 -5.73 1.42
C GLU A 104 68.84 -6.47 0.12
N ILE A 105 69.63 -7.44 -0.35
CA ILE A 105 69.44 -8.08 -1.66
C ILE A 105 68.88 -9.51 -1.49
N GLY A 106 67.59 -9.66 -1.78
CA GLY A 106 66.93 -10.89 -2.26
C GLY A 106 66.89 -12.11 -1.33
N GLY A 107 65.76 -12.29 -0.62
CA GLY A 107 65.43 -13.51 0.14
C GLY A 107 65.71 -13.40 1.64
N LEU A 108 64.95 -14.13 2.46
CA LEU A 108 65.23 -14.21 3.90
C LEU A 108 66.15 -15.41 4.15
N PRO A 109 67.39 -15.19 4.64
CA PRO A 109 68.23 -16.30 5.05
C PRO A 109 67.60 -17.02 6.25
N MET A 110 67.96 -18.29 6.39
CA MET A 110 67.59 -19.09 7.55
C MET A 110 68.83 -19.66 8.21
N LEU A 111 68.82 -19.71 9.53
CA LEU A 111 69.75 -20.51 10.30
C LEU A 111 69.21 -21.94 10.34
N ALA A 112 69.85 -22.83 9.58
CA ALA A 112 69.41 -24.21 9.41
C ALA A 112 69.43 -24.97 10.75
N ALA A 113 68.49 -25.91 10.92
CA ALA A 113 68.36 -26.71 12.13
C ALA A 113 69.66 -27.44 12.50
N GLU A 114 70.39 -27.96 11.51
CA GLU A 114 71.68 -28.65 11.68
C GLU A 114 72.78 -27.71 12.16
N THR A 115 72.71 -26.44 11.73
CA THR A 115 73.65 -25.41 12.18
C THR A 115 73.39 -25.01 13.61
N LEU A 116 72.12 -24.79 13.97
CA LEU A 116 71.69 -24.59 15.37
C LEU A 116 72.10 -25.78 16.25
N ASP A 117 71.90 -27.01 15.79
CA ASP A 117 72.24 -28.24 16.53
C ASP A 117 73.72 -28.28 16.89
N ARG A 118 74.59 -28.02 15.90
CA ARG A 118 76.04 -27.97 16.06
C ARG A 118 76.49 -26.85 17.01
N LEU A 119 75.91 -25.66 16.92
CA LEU A 119 76.28 -24.51 17.75
C LEU A 119 75.87 -24.73 19.21
N ILE A 120 74.65 -25.20 19.43
CA ILE A 120 74.16 -25.54 20.77
C ILE A 120 75.00 -26.66 21.38
N GLY A 121 75.39 -27.64 20.56
CA GLY A 121 76.26 -28.74 20.96
C GLY A 121 77.65 -28.32 21.49
N ARG A 122 78.09 -27.10 21.21
CA ARG A 122 79.37 -26.55 21.72
C ARG A 122 79.26 -25.87 23.07
N ILE A 123 78.06 -25.60 23.56
CA ILE A 123 77.85 -24.94 24.86
C ILE A 123 77.99 -25.99 25.97
N ASP A 124 79.01 -25.83 26.81
CA ASP A 124 79.19 -26.67 27.99
C ASP A 124 78.21 -26.27 29.09
N ALA A 125 77.18 -27.10 29.30
CA ALA A 125 76.18 -26.90 30.33
C ALA A 125 75.64 -28.23 30.90
N LYS A 126 75.39 -28.26 32.21
CA LYS A 126 74.76 -29.41 32.86
C LYS A 126 73.31 -29.59 32.43
N ARG A 127 72.55 -28.50 32.27
CA ARG A 127 71.14 -28.52 31.85
C ARG A 127 70.92 -27.52 30.73
N THR A 128 70.35 -27.95 29.61
CA THR A 128 70.03 -27.07 28.47
C THR A 128 68.54 -27.09 28.20
N ILE A 129 67.93 -25.91 28.06
CA ILE A 129 66.54 -25.73 27.66
C ILE A 129 66.48 -24.86 26.41
N LEU A 130 65.94 -25.39 25.31
CA LEU A 130 65.60 -24.63 24.11
C LEU A 130 64.11 -24.32 24.08
N ILE A 131 63.75 -23.05 23.97
CA ILE A 131 62.39 -22.57 23.78
C ILE A 131 62.31 -21.93 22.40
N LEU A 132 61.51 -22.54 21.54
CA LEU A 132 61.36 -22.13 20.15
C LEU A 132 59.92 -21.66 19.90
N ASP A 133 59.76 -20.34 19.79
CA ASP A 133 58.49 -19.70 19.48
C ASP A 133 58.41 -19.26 18.02
N CYS A 134 58.11 -20.22 17.13
CA CYS A 134 57.97 -19.97 15.70
C CYS A 134 56.96 -20.92 15.06
N CYS A 135 56.52 -20.64 13.83
CA CYS A 135 55.73 -21.61 13.07
C CYS A 135 56.51 -22.91 12.88
N PHE A 136 55.81 -24.05 12.91
CA PHE A 136 56.38 -25.38 12.69
C PHE A 136 57.52 -25.75 13.65
N ALA A 137 57.54 -25.20 14.86
CA ALA A 137 58.67 -25.31 15.79
C ALA A 137 59.10 -26.77 16.08
N GLU A 138 58.15 -27.71 16.26
CA GLU A 138 58.48 -29.14 16.42
C GLU A 138 59.25 -29.70 15.20
N GLY A 139 58.88 -29.30 13.97
CA GLY A 139 59.53 -29.78 12.74
C GLY A 139 60.98 -29.29 12.60
N LEU A 140 61.32 -28.15 13.19
CA LEU A 140 62.69 -27.65 13.27
C LEU A 140 63.50 -28.47 14.28
N VAL A 141 63.01 -28.60 15.51
CA VAL A 141 63.75 -29.29 16.58
C VAL A 141 63.90 -30.80 16.32
N ARG A 142 62.96 -31.44 15.62
CA ARG A 142 63.08 -32.86 15.22
C ARG A 142 64.29 -33.15 14.32
N ARG A 143 64.88 -32.14 13.68
CA ARG A 143 66.11 -32.27 12.88
C ARG A 143 67.39 -32.04 13.70
N MET A 144 67.27 -31.76 15.00
CA MET A 144 68.38 -31.52 15.91
C MET A 144 68.71 -32.79 16.68
N SER A 145 69.92 -33.31 16.52
CA SER A 145 70.37 -34.54 17.17
C SER A 145 70.79 -34.33 18.64
N TYR A 146 71.12 -33.10 19.04
CA TYR A 146 71.60 -32.73 20.37
C TYR A 146 70.63 -33.14 21.48
N PHE A 147 69.32 -33.04 21.22
CA PHE A 147 68.28 -33.38 22.19
C PHE A 147 67.92 -34.88 22.22
N ALA A 148 68.50 -35.71 21.35
CA ALA A 148 68.19 -37.14 21.30
C ALA A 148 68.90 -37.97 22.38
N ALA A 149 69.99 -37.46 22.97
CA ALA A 149 70.77 -38.15 24.00
C ALA A 149 71.42 -37.15 24.97
N LEU A 150 71.65 -37.59 26.22
CA LEU A 150 72.22 -36.75 27.30
C LEU A 150 73.69 -36.39 27.10
N GLY A 151 74.49 -37.26 26.49
CA GLY A 151 75.95 -37.11 26.51
C GLY A 151 76.46 -37.02 27.96
N GLU A 152 77.26 -35.99 28.25
CA GLU A 152 77.77 -35.67 29.60
C GLU A 152 76.85 -34.72 30.39
N SER A 153 75.74 -34.27 29.79
CA SER A 153 74.78 -33.35 30.43
C SER A 153 73.80 -34.12 31.33
N GLU A 154 73.25 -33.44 32.33
CA GLU A 154 72.17 -33.97 33.18
C GLU A 154 70.79 -33.84 32.52
N ALA A 155 70.57 -32.79 31.71
CA ALA A 155 69.32 -32.55 31.01
C ALA A 155 69.51 -31.80 29.68
N ARG A 156 68.80 -32.22 28.63
CA ARG A 156 68.69 -31.52 27.34
C ARG A 156 67.24 -31.54 26.90
N LEU A 157 66.54 -30.44 27.14
CA LEU A 157 65.10 -30.30 26.92
C LEU A 157 64.81 -29.24 25.86
N TYR A 158 63.70 -29.42 25.14
CA TYR A 158 63.14 -28.38 24.30
C TYR A 158 61.64 -28.20 24.52
N VAL A 159 61.16 -26.98 24.28
CA VAL A 159 59.74 -26.62 24.23
C VAL A 159 59.49 -25.83 22.95
N ALA A 160 58.73 -26.43 22.04
CA ALA A 160 58.31 -25.87 20.76
C ALA A 160 56.89 -25.31 20.87
N SER A 161 56.64 -24.12 20.33
CA SER A 161 55.35 -23.44 20.48
C SER A 161 54.20 -24.01 19.64
N SER A 162 54.51 -24.87 18.66
CA SER A 162 53.53 -25.56 17.82
C SER A 162 54.04 -26.92 17.32
N ARG A 163 53.10 -27.77 16.88
CA ARG A 163 53.37 -29.00 16.11
C ARG A 163 54.03 -28.71 14.75
N GLU A 164 54.61 -29.74 14.14
CA GLU A 164 55.33 -29.66 12.85
C GLU A 164 54.46 -29.23 11.67
N SER A 165 53.13 -29.37 11.79
CA SER A 165 52.15 -28.99 10.76
C SER A 165 51.32 -27.75 11.14
N GLN A 166 51.64 -27.11 12.28
CA GLN A 166 50.84 -26.02 12.84
C GLN A 166 51.59 -24.69 12.80
N ARG A 167 50.81 -23.62 12.66
CA ARG A 167 51.29 -22.24 12.81
C ARG A 167 51.29 -21.84 14.28
N THR A 168 52.13 -20.86 14.58
CA THR A 168 52.19 -20.19 15.88
C THR A 168 51.59 -18.81 15.75
N TRP A 169 50.81 -18.39 16.74
CA TRP A 169 50.01 -17.17 16.69
C TRP A 169 50.48 -16.14 17.72
N GLU A 170 50.35 -14.87 17.36
CA GLU A 170 50.49 -13.73 18.28
C GLU A 170 49.15 -12.99 18.40
N ASP A 171 48.95 -12.24 19.49
CA ASP A 171 47.67 -11.59 19.73
C ASP A 171 47.80 -10.25 20.46
N ARG A 172 47.18 -9.20 19.88
CA ARG A 172 47.18 -7.84 20.44
C ARG A 172 46.57 -7.75 21.83
N GLY A 173 45.70 -8.70 22.21
CA GLY A 173 45.11 -8.77 23.54
C GLY A 173 46.11 -9.16 24.63
N VAL A 174 47.15 -9.93 24.29
CA VAL A 174 48.23 -10.32 25.23
C VAL A 174 49.56 -9.64 24.96
N LYS A 175 49.71 -8.96 23.81
CA LYS A 175 50.91 -8.21 23.38
C LYS A 175 52.21 -9.03 23.34
N HIS A 176 52.06 -10.32 23.07
CA HIS A 176 53.06 -11.37 23.03
C HIS A 176 52.64 -12.43 22.01
N GLY A 177 53.57 -13.30 21.60
CA GLY A 177 53.23 -14.61 21.04
C GLY A 177 52.32 -15.36 22.02
N VAL A 178 51.25 -16.02 21.55
CA VAL A 178 50.27 -16.66 22.45
C VAL A 178 50.95 -17.69 23.34
N PHE A 179 51.89 -18.46 22.79
CA PHE A 179 52.70 -19.41 23.56
C PHE A 179 53.57 -18.68 24.61
N THR A 180 54.36 -17.70 24.18
CA THR A 180 55.23 -16.94 25.10
C THR A 180 54.43 -16.19 26.17
N ALA A 181 53.25 -15.67 25.86
CA ALA A 181 52.35 -15.03 26.83
C ALA A 181 51.96 -15.98 27.97
N HIS A 182 51.55 -17.21 27.62
CA HIS A 182 51.18 -18.23 28.61
C HIS A 182 52.39 -18.78 29.36
N LEU A 183 53.53 -18.94 28.70
CA LEU A 183 54.79 -19.33 29.32
C LEU A 183 55.25 -18.28 30.36
N LEU A 184 55.34 -17.02 29.96
CA LEU A 184 55.72 -15.91 30.84
C LEU A 184 54.72 -15.71 31.97
N ASP A 185 53.42 -15.80 31.72
CA ASP A 185 52.41 -15.70 32.78
C ASP A 185 52.64 -16.76 33.86
N LEU A 186 52.99 -17.99 33.45
CA LEU A 186 53.25 -19.08 34.36
C LEU A 186 54.58 -18.91 35.11
N LEU A 187 55.66 -18.58 34.41
CA LEU A 187 56.98 -18.31 35.00
C LEU A 187 56.96 -17.10 35.96
N ASN A 188 56.10 -16.12 35.70
CA ASN A 188 55.96 -14.94 36.53
C ASN A 188 55.06 -15.17 37.74
N THR A 189 53.96 -15.92 37.58
CA THR A 189 52.95 -16.04 38.65
C THR A 189 53.08 -17.32 39.46
N GLY A 190 53.66 -18.40 38.90
CA GLY A 190 53.66 -19.72 39.52
C GLY A 190 52.26 -20.29 39.71
N SER A 191 51.27 -19.81 38.95
CA SER A 191 49.86 -20.16 39.14
C SER A 191 49.21 -20.61 37.83
N ALA A 192 48.79 -21.87 37.79
CA ALA A 192 47.95 -22.45 36.76
C ALA A 192 46.67 -23.03 37.39
N ALA A 193 45.62 -23.20 36.59
CA ALA A 193 44.38 -23.85 37.06
C ALA A 193 44.59 -25.30 37.56
N GLN A 194 45.70 -25.92 37.16
CA GLN A 194 46.08 -27.28 37.55
C GLN A 194 46.82 -27.34 38.90
N PHE A 195 47.26 -26.20 39.45
CA PHE A 195 48.01 -26.17 40.69
C PHE A 195 47.08 -25.91 41.89
N SER A 196 47.27 -26.66 42.97
CA SER A 196 46.53 -26.45 44.23
C SER A 196 46.93 -25.17 44.94
N GLU A 197 48.20 -24.76 44.80
CA GLU A 197 48.78 -23.57 45.42
C GLU A 197 49.77 -22.89 44.46
N ARG A 198 50.12 -21.63 44.76
CA ARG A 198 51.13 -20.88 44.01
C ARG A 198 52.51 -21.50 44.23
N LYS A 199 53.22 -21.77 43.15
CA LYS A 199 54.56 -22.35 43.16
C LYS A 199 55.64 -21.27 43.18
N THR A 200 56.75 -21.54 43.88
CA THR A 200 57.96 -20.68 43.90
C THR A 200 59.03 -21.19 42.93
N GLN A 201 58.96 -22.47 42.55
CA GLN A 201 59.73 -23.10 41.49
C GLN A 201 58.80 -24.00 40.68
N LEU A 202 59.06 -24.11 39.38
CA LEU A 202 58.28 -24.90 38.43
C LEU A 202 59.16 -25.97 37.79
N ASP A 203 58.77 -27.23 37.91
CA ASP A 203 59.36 -28.31 37.12
C ASP A 203 58.97 -28.13 35.64
N VAL A 204 59.95 -28.03 34.75
CA VAL A 204 59.73 -27.81 33.32
C VAL A 204 58.87 -28.92 32.71
N ASP A 205 59.12 -30.16 33.12
CA ASP A 205 58.52 -31.35 32.55
C ASP A 205 57.15 -31.68 33.16
N ALA A 206 57.04 -31.60 34.49
CA ALA A 206 55.87 -32.03 35.23
C ALA A 206 54.85 -30.91 35.49
N GLU A 207 55.27 -29.64 35.50
CA GLU A 207 54.41 -28.52 35.90
C GLU A 207 54.27 -27.46 34.80
N LEU A 208 55.38 -26.92 34.28
CA LEU A 208 55.37 -25.82 33.31
C LEU A 208 54.71 -26.24 31.99
N PHE A 209 55.20 -27.31 31.37
CA PHE A 209 54.73 -27.73 30.06
C PHE A 209 53.27 -28.19 30.02
N PRO A 210 52.78 -29.07 30.93
CA PRO A 210 51.38 -29.48 30.95
C PRO A 210 50.39 -28.32 31.07
N ALA A 211 50.75 -27.29 31.84
CA ALA A 211 49.93 -26.09 32.02
C ALA A 211 49.86 -25.26 30.73
N VAL A 212 50.98 -25.07 30.03
CA VAL A 212 51.03 -24.35 28.75
C VAL A 212 50.27 -25.11 27.66
N CYS A 213 50.41 -26.44 27.58
CA CYS A 213 49.65 -27.28 26.65
C CYS A 213 48.14 -27.26 26.89
N ALA A 214 47.69 -27.03 28.12
CA ALA A 214 46.26 -26.92 28.41
C ALA A 214 45.67 -25.58 27.97
N GLN A 215 46.42 -24.47 28.07
CA GLN A 215 45.89 -23.13 27.86
C GLN A 215 46.07 -22.60 26.44
N VAL A 216 47.22 -22.85 25.80
CA VAL A 216 47.51 -22.33 24.45
C VAL A 216 46.48 -22.79 23.39
N PRO A 217 46.12 -24.08 23.29
CA PRO A 217 45.13 -24.52 22.30
C PRO A 217 43.75 -23.88 22.51
N LEU A 218 43.32 -23.71 23.77
CA LEU A 218 42.03 -23.11 24.10
C LEU A 218 41.98 -21.63 23.71
N TYR A 219 43.06 -20.89 23.97
CA TYR A 219 43.16 -19.47 23.59
C TYR A 219 43.12 -19.31 22.08
N VAL A 220 43.93 -20.08 21.34
CA VAL A 220 44.02 -19.98 19.88
C VAL A 220 42.71 -20.39 19.20
N PHE A 221 42.08 -21.49 19.62
CA PHE A 221 40.80 -21.91 19.07
C PHE A 221 39.72 -20.82 19.22
N GLN A 222 39.70 -20.14 20.36
CA GLN A 222 38.75 -19.07 20.61
C GLN A 222 39.04 -17.81 19.78
N GLN A 223 40.25 -17.27 19.87
CA GLN A 223 40.57 -15.94 19.35
C GLN A 223 40.97 -15.94 17.86
N LYS A 224 41.45 -17.07 17.33
CA LYS A 224 41.93 -17.21 15.95
C LYS A 224 40.99 -18.06 15.09
N GLY A 225 39.68 -17.90 15.27
CA GLY A 225 38.68 -18.47 14.36
C GLY A 225 38.64 -20.01 14.29
N GLY A 226 39.01 -20.71 15.36
CA GLY A 226 39.08 -22.18 15.37
C GLY A 226 40.41 -22.76 14.88
N ALA A 227 41.44 -21.93 14.69
CA ALA A 227 42.79 -22.40 14.38
C ALA A 227 43.37 -23.28 15.50
N ARG A 228 44.46 -24.00 15.19
CA ARG A 228 45.17 -24.89 16.12
C ARG A 228 46.57 -24.36 16.39
N GLN A 229 47.00 -24.52 17.64
CA GLN A 229 48.38 -24.37 18.09
C GLN A 229 48.55 -25.24 19.34
N GLU A 230 49.36 -26.27 19.23
CA GLU A 230 49.65 -27.24 20.28
C GLU A 230 51.14 -27.22 20.58
N PRO A 231 51.54 -26.69 21.75
CA PRO A 231 52.92 -26.75 22.19
C PRO A 231 53.41 -28.19 22.36
N VAL A 232 54.68 -28.42 22.07
CA VAL A 232 55.33 -29.74 22.14
C VAL A 232 56.59 -29.64 22.98
N LYS A 233 56.86 -30.63 23.83
CA LYS A 233 58.15 -30.79 24.48
C LYS A 233 58.82 -32.07 24.02
N GLY A 234 60.14 -32.11 24.18
CA GLY A 234 60.90 -33.33 24.10
C GLY A 234 62.31 -33.14 24.66
N GLY A 235 63.18 -34.09 24.34
CA GLY A 235 64.53 -34.14 24.91
C GLY A 235 64.69 -35.30 25.89
N VAL A 236 65.84 -35.33 26.57
CA VAL A 236 66.19 -36.37 27.56
C VAL A 236 66.68 -35.68 28.84
N SER A 237 66.24 -36.19 29.99
CA SER A 237 66.72 -35.73 31.30
C SER A 237 66.98 -36.89 32.25
N SER A 238 68.02 -36.77 33.07
CA SER A 238 68.33 -37.67 34.19
C SER A 238 67.84 -37.14 35.55
N SER A 239 67.46 -35.85 35.62
CA SER A 239 66.96 -35.18 36.83
C SER A 239 65.86 -34.16 36.49
N SER A 240 65.04 -33.79 37.48
CA SER A 240 64.04 -32.72 37.32
C SER A 240 64.72 -31.38 37.07
N VAL A 241 64.29 -30.63 36.06
CA VAL A 241 64.76 -29.26 35.81
C VAL A 241 63.74 -28.27 36.36
N ALA A 242 64.09 -27.60 37.47
CA ALA A 242 63.22 -26.63 38.13
C ALA A 242 63.63 -25.19 37.77
N LEU A 243 62.65 -24.35 37.43
CA LEU A 243 62.83 -22.93 37.13
C LEU A 243 62.20 -22.06 38.24
N PRO A 244 62.88 -20.99 38.70
CA PRO A 244 62.33 -20.08 39.71
C PRO A 244 61.14 -19.26 39.19
N VAL A 245 60.25 -18.83 40.08
CA VAL A 245 59.11 -17.96 39.74
C VAL A 245 59.39 -16.50 40.12
N ALA A 246 59.35 -15.59 39.14
CA ALA A 246 59.72 -14.18 39.31
C ALA A 246 58.73 -13.34 40.16
N SER A 247 57.55 -13.89 40.46
CA SER A 247 56.49 -13.26 41.25
C SER A 247 55.89 -11.96 40.71
N LEU A 248 55.88 -11.76 39.39
CA LEU A 248 55.26 -10.60 38.72
C LEU A 248 53.73 -10.75 38.53
N ALA A 249 53.04 -9.65 38.22
CA ALA A 249 51.58 -9.62 38.05
C ALA A 249 51.09 -10.45 36.84
N ARG A 250 49.95 -11.13 37.01
CA ARG A 250 49.30 -11.94 35.97
C ARG A 250 48.85 -11.08 34.77
N ARG A 251 49.17 -11.51 33.55
CA ARG A 251 48.76 -10.86 32.29
C ARG A 251 47.72 -11.67 31.51
N VAL A 252 47.62 -12.99 31.75
CA VAL A 252 46.70 -13.87 31.01
C VAL A 252 45.66 -14.50 31.94
N ARG A 253 44.39 -14.52 31.52
CA ARG A 253 43.29 -15.12 32.29
C ARG A 253 43.12 -16.59 31.87
N ASN A 254 43.26 -17.52 32.82
CA ASN A 254 42.98 -18.95 32.60
C ASN A 254 41.52 -19.17 32.18
N ARG A 255 41.29 -20.11 31.25
CA ARG A 255 39.95 -20.43 30.73
C ARG A 255 39.64 -21.92 30.76
N SER A 256 38.36 -22.23 30.85
CA SER A 256 37.83 -23.60 30.75
C SER A 256 37.24 -23.90 29.37
N VAL A 257 37.18 -25.18 29.00
CA VAL A 257 36.58 -25.66 27.74
C VAL A 257 35.12 -25.23 27.61
N LEU A 258 34.35 -25.29 28.71
CA LEU A 258 32.92 -24.95 28.74
C LEU A 258 32.64 -23.48 28.41
N GLU A 259 33.46 -22.56 28.93
CA GLU A 259 33.32 -21.12 28.65
C GLU A 259 33.54 -20.80 27.17
N THR A 260 34.52 -21.45 26.54
CA THR A 260 34.82 -21.26 25.11
C THR A 260 33.68 -21.76 24.22
N VAL A 261 33.09 -22.91 24.55
CA VAL A 261 31.94 -23.47 23.82
C VAL A 261 30.70 -22.56 23.95
N ALA A 262 30.40 -22.08 25.16
CA ALA A 262 29.24 -21.23 25.41
C ALA A 262 29.25 -19.93 24.60
N ILE A 263 30.42 -19.28 24.47
CA ILE A 263 30.57 -18.04 23.70
C ILE A 263 30.33 -18.29 22.20
N ARG A 264 30.83 -19.40 21.65
CA ARG A 264 30.63 -19.75 20.23
C ARG A 264 29.18 -20.09 19.92
N LEU A 265 28.51 -20.81 20.82
CA LEU A 265 27.08 -21.09 20.68
C LEU A 265 26.28 -19.78 20.61
N ARG A 266 26.57 -18.81 21.48
CA ARG A 266 25.91 -17.50 21.48
C ARG A 266 26.10 -16.74 20.16
N GLN A 267 27.31 -16.76 19.59
CA GLN A 267 27.60 -16.13 18.31
C GLN A 267 26.81 -16.78 17.16
N ALA A 268 26.76 -18.12 17.11
CA ALA A 268 26.01 -18.85 16.09
C ALA A 268 24.49 -18.59 16.20
N VAL A 269 23.94 -18.62 17.41
CA VAL A 269 22.52 -18.31 17.67
C VAL A 269 22.18 -16.88 17.25
N THR A 270 23.03 -15.91 17.56
CA THR A 270 22.82 -14.52 17.15
C THR A 270 22.85 -14.35 15.64
N GLY A 271 23.79 -15.01 14.95
CA GLY A 271 23.88 -14.98 13.48
C GLY A 271 22.64 -15.58 12.80
N LEU A 272 22.15 -16.73 13.30
CA LEU A 272 20.91 -17.34 12.81
C LEU A 272 19.69 -16.44 13.06
N ALA A 273 19.61 -15.79 14.23
CA ALA A 273 18.52 -14.87 14.53
C ALA A 273 18.50 -13.66 13.60
N VAL A 274 19.66 -13.05 13.32
CA VAL A 274 19.77 -11.92 12.38
C VAL A 274 19.42 -12.36 10.95
N GLY A 275 19.92 -13.52 10.51
CA GLY A 275 19.56 -14.08 9.20
C GLY A 275 18.07 -14.37 9.06
N GLY A 276 17.44 -14.92 10.10
CA GLY A 276 16.00 -15.17 10.15
C GLY A 276 15.19 -13.87 10.07
N LEU A 277 15.58 -12.83 10.82
CA LEU A 277 14.94 -11.52 10.76
C LEU A 277 15.06 -10.87 9.38
N ALA A 278 16.24 -10.98 8.73
CA ALA A 278 16.43 -10.45 7.38
C ALA A 278 15.54 -11.17 6.35
N LEU A 279 15.41 -12.50 6.43
CA LEU A 279 14.52 -13.29 5.57
C LEU A 279 13.04 -12.97 5.81
N LEU A 280 12.62 -12.76 7.06
CA LEU A 280 11.25 -12.32 7.38
C LEU A 280 10.98 -10.92 6.81
N ALA A 281 11.90 -9.98 6.96
CA ALA A 281 11.78 -8.64 6.40
C ALA A 281 11.69 -8.66 4.86
N LEU A 282 12.52 -9.48 4.21
CA LEU A 282 12.50 -9.66 2.75
C LEU A 282 11.19 -10.31 2.29
N SER A 283 10.69 -11.30 3.02
CA SER A 283 9.41 -11.96 2.74
C SER A 283 8.25 -10.98 2.88
N TYR A 284 8.23 -10.16 3.94
CA TYR A 284 7.23 -9.10 4.13
C TYR A 284 7.27 -8.05 3.01
N ALA A 285 8.47 -7.67 2.54
CA ALA A 285 8.63 -6.65 1.50
C ALA A 285 8.25 -7.15 0.10
N LEU A 286 8.66 -8.38 -0.25
CA LEU A 286 8.58 -8.89 -1.63
C LEU A 286 7.39 -9.80 -1.90
N LEU A 287 6.88 -10.52 -0.91
CA LEU A 287 5.77 -11.44 -1.12
C LEU A 287 4.45 -10.73 -0.86
N TYR A 288 3.40 -11.22 -1.52
CA TYR A 288 2.04 -10.84 -1.22
C TYR A 288 1.12 -12.07 -1.19
N TYR A 289 -0.03 -11.88 -0.56
CA TYR A 289 -1.17 -12.77 -0.70
C TYR A 289 -2.48 -11.97 -0.82
N VAL A 290 -3.52 -12.55 -1.41
CA VAL A 290 -4.83 -11.88 -1.62
C VAL A 290 -5.93 -12.60 -0.87
N GLU A 291 -6.73 -11.88 -0.09
CA GLU A 291 -7.87 -12.44 0.65
C GLU A 291 -9.06 -11.46 0.77
N PRO A 292 -10.27 -11.93 1.13
CA PRO A 292 -11.40 -11.07 1.41
C PRO A 292 -11.15 -10.23 2.67
N GLY A 293 -11.30 -8.90 2.55
CA GLY A 293 -11.27 -7.97 3.66
C GLY A 293 -12.61 -7.86 4.39
N ALA A 294 -12.60 -7.28 5.59
CA ALA A 294 -13.80 -7.06 6.39
C ALA A 294 -14.81 -6.11 5.73
N GLY A 295 -14.34 -5.23 4.83
CA GLY A 295 -15.18 -4.31 4.05
C GLY A 295 -15.94 -4.94 2.88
N GLY A 296 -15.76 -6.25 2.63
CA GLY A 296 -16.38 -6.92 1.49
C GLY A 296 -15.63 -6.71 0.16
N THR A 297 -14.40 -6.19 0.20
CA THR A 297 -13.50 -6.06 -0.94
C THR A 297 -12.32 -7.04 -0.85
N LEU A 298 -11.68 -7.36 -1.96
CA LEU A 298 -10.43 -8.13 -1.96
C LEU A 298 -9.26 -7.24 -1.54
N MET A 299 -8.41 -7.74 -0.64
CA MET A 299 -7.22 -7.04 -0.15
C MET A 299 -5.95 -7.80 -0.52
N VAL A 300 -4.94 -7.06 -0.97
CA VAL A 300 -3.57 -7.55 -1.13
C VAL A 300 -2.80 -7.23 0.15
N ARG A 301 -2.15 -8.26 0.71
CA ARG A 301 -1.45 -8.19 1.99
C ARG A 301 0.01 -8.56 1.85
N HIS A 302 0.84 -8.06 2.75
CA HIS A 302 2.28 -8.34 2.81
C HIS A 302 2.57 -9.79 3.22
N GLY A 303 3.60 -10.39 2.63
CA GLY A 303 4.08 -11.71 3.01
C GLY A 303 3.24 -12.86 2.44
N THR A 304 3.17 -13.95 3.21
CA THR A 304 2.35 -15.13 2.92
C THR A 304 1.42 -15.39 4.08
N ARG A 305 0.25 -15.99 3.82
CA ARG A 305 -0.77 -16.27 4.85
C ARG A 305 -0.23 -17.06 6.05
N TRP A 306 0.68 -18.01 5.83
CA TRP A 306 1.25 -18.82 6.92
C TRP A 306 2.21 -18.04 7.84
N LEU A 307 2.76 -16.91 7.37
CA LEU A 307 3.62 -16.01 8.17
C LEU A 307 2.81 -14.96 8.94
N GLU A 308 1.50 -14.82 8.69
CA GLU A 308 0.65 -13.81 9.33
C GLU A 308 0.81 -13.78 10.87
N PRO A 309 0.80 -14.91 11.62
CA PRO A 309 0.94 -14.86 13.08
C PRO A 309 2.24 -14.19 13.56
N LEU A 310 3.32 -14.29 12.79
CA LEU A 310 4.62 -13.69 13.09
C LEU A 310 4.67 -12.21 12.69
N LEU A 311 3.88 -11.81 11.68
CA LEU A 311 3.88 -10.46 11.10
C LEU A 311 2.76 -9.56 11.64
N ARG A 312 1.88 -10.06 12.52
CA ARG A 312 0.72 -9.34 13.08
C ARG A 312 0.99 -7.98 13.72
N VAL A 313 2.23 -7.72 14.15
CA VAL A 313 2.64 -6.44 14.74
C VAL A 313 2.97 -5.37 13.69
N LEU A 314 3.04 -5.74 12.40
CA LEU A 314 3.31 -4.85 11.28
C LEU A 314 2.01 -4.54 10.51
N PRO A 315 1.95 -3.43 9.75
CA PRO A 315 0.86 -3.17 8.82
C PRO A 315 0.81 -4.27 7.74
N LEU A 316 -0.20 -5.13 7.79
CA LEU A 316 -0.33 -6.25 6.84
C LEU A 316 -0.98 -5.82 5.52
N GLU A 317 -1.83 -4.81 5.55
CA GLU A 317 -2.56 -4.33 4.38
C GLU A 317 -1.64 -3.55 3.45
N ARG A 318 -1.56 -4.00 2.20
CA ARG A 318 -0.74 -3.37 1.17
C ARG A 318 -1.60 -2.57 0.20
N VAL A 319 -2.68 -3.19 -0.28
CA VAL A 319 -3.66 -2.57 -1.19
C VAL A 319 -5.05 -3.09 -0.87
N ASP A 320 -6.01 -2.19 -0.73
CA ASP A 320 -7.43 -2.50 -0.85
C ASP A 320 -7.81 -2.34 -2.32
N THR A 321 -8.14 -3.43 -3.00
CA THR A 321 -8.33 -3.40 -4.46
C THR A 321 -9.60 -2.65 -4.87
N GLY A 322 -10.58 -2.54 -3.97
CA GLY A 322 -11.93 -2.05 -4.29
C GLY A 322 -12.78 -3.03 -5.11
N ILE A 323 -12.26 -4.22 -5.43
CA ILE A 323 -13.00 -5.28 -6.12
C ILE A 323 -13.86 -6.02 -5.10
N SER A 324 -15.17 -6.09 -5.36
CA SER A 324 -16.13 -6.71 -4.44
C SER A 324 -15.94 -8.21 -4.34
N VAL A 325 -16.08 -8.77 -3.13
CA VAL A 325 -16.11 -10.22 -2.90
C VAL A 325 -17.37 -10.84 -3.52
N ALA A 326 -18.42 -10.04 -3.73
CA ALA A 326 -19.63 -10.48 -4.45
C ALA A 326 -19.36 -10.73 -5.94
N ASP A 327 -18.25 -10.22 -6.48
CA ASP A 327 -17.84 -10.40 -7.89
C ASP A 327 -17.03 -11.68 -8.12
N LEU A 328 -16.83 -12.51 -7.08
CA LEU A 328 -16.14 -13.79 -7.20
C LEU A 328 -16.92 -14.77 -8.08
N SER A 329 -16.19 -15.63 -8.79
CA SER A 329 -16.78 -16.63 -9.68
C SER A 329 -17.71 -17.58 -8.93
N SER A 330 -18.84 -17.94 -9.57
CA SER A 330 -19.70 -19.03 -9.10
C SER A 330 -18.99 -20.40 -9.20
N ASN A 331 -17.93 -20.52 -10.00
CA ASN A 331 -17.07 -21.68 -10.03
C ASN A 331 -16.14 -21.71 -8.80
N GLY A 332 -16.43 -22.59 -7.86
CA GLY A 332 -15.66 -22.74 -6.62
C GLY A 332 -14.17 -23.01 -6.84
N ALA A 333 -13.78 -23.70 -7.92
CA ALA A 333 -12.36 -23.95 -8.21
C ALA A 333 -11.60 -22.67 -8.58
N ALA A 334 -12.27 -21.72 -9.24
CA ALA A 334 -11.70 -20.42 -9.60
C ALA A 334 -11.70 -19.45 -8.41
N ALA A 335 -12.78 -19.41 -7.62
CA ALA A 335 -12.92 -18.48 -6.51
C ALA A 335 -12.18 -18.91 -5.22
N ALA A 336 -12.01 -20.22 -4.98
CA ALA A 336 -11.45 -20.74 -3.72
C ALA A 336 -10.05 -20.19 -3.38
N PRO A 337 -9.08 -20.06 -4.30
CA PRO A 337 -7.75 -19.50 -3.98
C PRO A 337 -7.81 -18.07 -3.42
N LEU A 338 -8.71 -17.24 -3.94
CA LEU A 338 -8.93 -15.87 -3.45
C LEU A 338 -9.64 -15.87 -2.10
N GLN A 339 -10.67 -16.71 -1.92
CA GLN A 339 -11.42 -16.79 -0.66
C GLN A 339 -10.57 -17.30 0.52
N SER A 340 -9.62 -18.19 0.23
CA SER A 340 -8.80 -18.86 1.23
C SER A 340 -7.43 -18.22 1.46
N GLY A 341 -7.12 -17.12 0.77
CA GLY A 341 -5.85 -16.42 0.94
C GLY A 341 -4.62 -17.14 0.38
N TYR A 342 -4.81 -18.12 -0.51
CA TYR A 342 -3.73 -18.91 -1.12
C TYR A 342 -3.21 -18.31 -2.43
N THR A 343 -3.90 -17.32 -3.00
CA THR A 343 -3.36 -16.53 -4.10
C THR A 343 -2.16 -15.74 -3.58
N THR A 344 -0.95 -16.14 -3.98
CA THR A 344 0.32 -15.55 -3.54
C THR A 344 1.22 -15.24 -4.72
N GLY A 345 2.19 -14.35 -4.53
CA GLY A 345 3.20 -14.09 -5.55
C GLY A 345 4.27 -13.11 -5.09
N PHE A 346 5.08 -12.67 -6.05
CA PHE A 346 6.10 -11.64 -5.86
C PHE A 346 5.57 -10.28 -6.30
N TRP A 347 5.67 -9.28 -5.42
CA TRP A 347 5.16 -7.93 -5.66
C TRP A 347 5.79 -7.26 -6.89
N THR A 348 7.06 -7.54 -7.15
CA THR A 348 7.80 -6.98 -8.29
C THR A 348 7.48 -7.66 -9.61
N HIS A 349 6.67 -8.72 -9.62
CA HIS A 349 6.30 -9.41 -10.85
C HIS A 349 5.32 -8.56 -11.67
N GLU A 350 5.64 -8.36 -12.94
CA GLU A 350 4.76 -7.72 -13.92
C GLU A 350 3.95 -8.79 -14.66
N GLY A 351 2.65 -8.55 -14.80
CA GLY A 351 1.72 -9.38 -15.56
C GLY A 351 1.64 -9.02 -17.04
N ALA A 352 0.60 -9.50 -17.73
CA ALA A 352 0.46 -9.42 -19.19
C ALA A 352 0.51 -7.99 -19.77
N ASP A 353 0.14 -6.96 -18.99
CA ASP A 353 0.00 -5.56 -19.46
C ASP A 353 0.91 -4.56 -18.72
N ARG A 354 2.08 -5.02 -18.23
CA ARG A 354 3.00 -4.22 -17.40
C ARG A 354 2.39 -3.73 -16.07
N ALA A 355 1.23 -4.27 -15.70
CA ALA A 355 0.61 -4.08 -14.40
C ALA A 355 1.16 -5.09 -13.39
N ARG A 356 0.97 -4.87 -12.09
CA ARG A 356 1.35 -5.86 -11.07
C ARG A 356 0.67 -7.22 -11.32
N GLY A 357 1.45 -8.30 -11.26
CA GLY A 357 0.99 -9.66 -11.56
C GLY A 357 -0.09 -10.21 -10.62
N TRP A 358 -0.31 -9.59 -9.45
CA TRP A 358 -1.41 -9.96 -8.56
C TRP A 358 -2.78 -9.76 -9.23
N PHE A 359 -2.89 -8.81 -10.17
CA PHE A 359 -4.15 -8.51 -10.83
C PHE A 359 -4.61 -9.64 -11.74
N ASP A 360 -3.69 -10.29 -12.46
CA ASP A 360 -3.99 -11.48 -13.27
C ASP A 360 -4.58 -12.60 -12.42
N ALA A 361 -4.00 -12.83 -11.23
CA ALA A 361 -4.47 -13.84 -10.31
C ALA A 361 -5.84 -13.50 -9.70
N VAL A 362 -6.14 -12.21 -9.49
CA VAL A 362 -7.47 -11.76 -9.07
C VAL A 362 -8.49 -11.98 -10.17
N LEU A 363 -8.23 -11.51 -11.39
CA LEU A 363 -9.15 -11.65 -12.52
C LEU A 363 -9.50 -13.11 -12.81
N ALA A 364 -8.55 -14.03 -12.66
CA ALA A 364 -8.78 -15.47 -12.85
C ALA A 364 -9.79 -16.08 -11.85
N GLY A 365 -9.97 -15.47 -10.67
CA GLY A 365 -10.92 -15.94 -9.66
C GLY A 365 -12.24 -15.14 -9.59
N LEU A 366 -12.38 -14.10 -10.41
CA LEU A 366 -13.64 -13.35 -10.54
C LEU A 366 -14.61 -14.07 -11.48
N ASP A 367 -15.89 -13.73 -11.35
CA ASP A 367 -16.88 -14.07 -12.36
C ASP A 367 -16.43 -13.49 -13.72
N PRO A 368 -16.57 -14.20 -14.86
CA PRO A 368 -16.10 -13.71 -16.16
C PRO A 368 -16.60 -12.30 -16.47
N ALA A 369 -17.81 -12.02 -16.00
CA ALA A 369 -18.48 -10.77 -16.21
C ALA A 369 -17.80 -9.62 -15.40
N ALA A 370 -17.45 -9.88 -14.15
CA ALA A 370 -16.68 -8.94 -13.34
C ALA A 370 -15.23 -8.81 -13.81
N ALA A 371 -14.58 -9.92 -14.18
CA ALA A 371 -13.23 -9.94 -14.70
C ALA A 371 -13.09 -9.05 -15.94
N ALA A 372 -14.02 -9.17 -16.89
CA ALA A 372 -14.07 -8.32 -18.07
C ALA A 372 -14.26 -6.83 -17.72
N ARG A 373 -15.14 -6.51 -16.76
CA ARG A 373 -15.37 -5.13 -16.30
C ARG A 373 -14.12 -4.50 -15.69
N TYR A 374 -13.49 -5.16 -14.71
CA TYR A 374 -12.29 -4.62 -14.07
C TYR A 374 -11.08 -4.63 -15.02
N GLY A 375 -10.99 -5.61 -15.91
CA GLY A 375 -10.01 -5.63 -17.00
C GLY A 375 -10.16 -4.40 -17.91
N ALA A 376 -11.38 -4.10 -18.37
CA ALA A 376 -11.67 -2.93 -19.19
C ALA A 376 -11.31 -1.61 -18.48
N LEU A 377 -11.71 -1.46 -17.20
CA LEU A 377 -11.33 -0.29 -16.40
C LEU A 377 -9.81 -0.16 -16.25
N ALA A 378 -9.09 -1.28 -16.12
CA ALA A 378 -7.63 -1.32 -16.09
C ALA A 378 -6.95 -1.13 -17.46
N GLY A 379 -7.71 -1.01 -18.55
CA GLY A 379 -7.21 -0.81 -19.92
C GLY A 379 -6.91 -2.09 -20.70
N ARG A 380 -7.47 -3.25 -20.31
CA ARG A 380 -7.36 -4.52 -21.06
C ARG A 380 -8.45 -4.65 -22.10
N GLN A 381 -8.09 -5.08 -23.30
CA GLN A 381 -9.06 -5.33 -24.36
C GLN A 381 -10.05 -6.45 -23.97
N PRO A 382 -11.36 -6.24 -24.16
CA PRO A 382 -12.35 -7.28 -23.93
C PRO A 382 -12.22 -8.38 -24.98
N PRO A 383 -12.71 -9.60 -24.69
CA PRO A 383 -12.84 -10.63 -25.71
C PRO A 383 -13.73 -10.14 -26.85
N THR A 384 -13.42 -10.55 -28.08
CA THR A 384 -14.23 -10.25 -29.26
C THR A 384 -15.65 -10.80 -29.08
N LEU A 385 -16.67 -10.00 -29.39
CA LEU A 385 -18.07 -10.44 -29.35
C LEU A 385 -18.27 -11.64 -30.29
N GLY A 386 -18.84 -12.72 -29.75
CA GLY A 386 -19.26 -13.87 -30.55
C GLY A 386 -20.49 -13.55 -31.42
N PRO A 387 -20.99 -14.52 -32.21
CA PRO A 387 -22.15 -14.30 -33.08
C PRO A 387 -23.46 -14.06 -32.31
N SER A 388 -23.56 -14.55 -31.07
CA SER A 388 -24.72 -14.37 -30.19
C SER A 388 -24.25 -14.01 -28.77
N PRO A 389 -23.73 -12.79 -28.57
CA PRO A 389 -23.20 -12.37 -27.27
C PRO A 389 -24.33 -12.19 -26.25
N PHE A 390 -24.04 -12.36 -24.97
CA PHE A 390 -25.01 -11.97 -23.94
C PHE A 390 -25.18 -10.44 -23.93
N PRO A 391 -26.36 -9.89 -23.57
CA PRO A 391 -26.60 -8.45 -23.54
C PRO A 391 -25.56 -7.68 -22.70
N LEU A 392 -25.11 -8.28 -21.61
CA LEU A 392 -24.10 -7.72 -20.72
C LEU A 392 -22.71 -7.63 -21.37
N ASP A 393 -22.40 -8.53 -22.31
CA ASP A 393 -21.14 -8.46 -23.08
C ASP A 393 -21.19 -7.33 -24.11
N VAL A 394 -22.37 -7.08 -24.71
CA VAL A 394 -22.60 -5.94 -25.61
C VAL A 394 -22.44 -4.62 -24.85
N GLU A 395 -23.02 -4.51 -23.65
CA GLU A 395 -22.86 -3.38 -22.74
C GLU A 395 -21.37 -3.11 -22.44
N ARG A 396 -20.60 -4.15 -22.11
CA ARG A 396 -19.16 -4.03 -21.83
C ARG A 396 -18.34 -3.63 -23.04
N ALA A 397 -18.65 -4.17 -24.21
CA ALA A 397 -17.96 -3.79 -25.43
C ALA A 397 -18.17 -2.29 -25.71
N ALA A 398 -19.40 -1.78 -25.53
CA ALA A 398 -19.71 -0.36 -25.65
C ALA A 398 -18.98 0.49 -24.58
N LEU A 399 -18.93 0.01 -23.34
CA LEU A 399 -18.17 0.63 -22.25
C LEU A 399 -16.68 0.77 -22.60
N MET A 400 -16.10 -0.27 -23.21
CA MET A 400 -14.70 -0.26 -23.61
C MET A 400 -14.43 0.70 -24.77
N ALA A 401 -15.28 0.65 -25.80
CA ALA A 401 -15.21 1.58 -26.92
C ALA A 401 -15.19 3.04 -26.42
N LEU A 402 -16.03 3.35 -25.43
CA LEU A 402 -16.08 4.65 -24.77
C LEU A 402 -14.80 4.95 -23.96
N SER A 403 -14.36 3.99 -23.15
CA SER A 403 -13.13 4.08 -22.35
C SER A 403 -11.92 4.45 -23.21
N ASP A 404 -11.78 3.81 -24.38
CA ASP A 404 -10.59 3.94 -25.23
C ASP A 404 -10.75 4.98 -26.35
N ALA A 405 -11.93 5.59 -26.47
CA ALA A 405 -12.30 6.51 -27.55
C ALA A 405 -12.12 5.92 -28.97
N GLN A 406 -12.67 4.72 -29.19
CA GLN A 406 -12.61 3.99 -30.47
C GLN A 406 -13.98 3.94 -31.15
N PRO A 407 -14.44 5.01 -31.83
CA PRO A 407 -15.76 5.05 -32.47
C PRO A 407 -15.94 3.99 -33.58
N GLU A 408 -14.86 3.55 -34.22
CA GLU A 408 -14.84 2.50 -35.24
C GLU A 408 -15.27 1.13 -34.70
N SER A 409 -15.14 0.89 -33.39
CA SER A 409 -15.58 -0.35 -32.75
C SER A 409 -17.09 -0.41 -32.53
N LEU A 410 -17.83 0.69 -32.73
CA LEU A 410 -19.27 0.75 -32.44
C LEU A 410 -20.13 -0.05 -33.41
N ASP A 411 -19.79 -0.12 -34.70
CA ASP A 411 -20.63 -0.81 -35.69
C ASP A 411 -20.88 -2.29 -35.34
N PRO A 412 -19.87 -3.12 -35.02
CA PRO A 412 -20.12 -4.50 -34.61
C PRO A 412 -20.90 -4.59 -33.29
N ILE A 413 -20.69 -3.67 -32.35
CA ILE A 413 -21.39 -3.65 -31.06
C ILE A 413 -22.88 -3.32 -31.26
N LEU A 414 -23.16 -2.25 -32.00
CA LEU A 414 -24.51 -1.77 -32.25
C LEU A 414 -25.31 -2.80 -33.05
N ASN A 415 -24.69 -3.59 -33.92
CA ASN A 415 -25.36 -4.67 -34.65
C ASN A 415 -25.92 -5.79 -33.76
N HIS A 416 -25.44 -5.94 -32.53
CA HIS A 416 -26.01 -6.87 -31.55
C HIS A 416 -27.11 -6.26 -30.69
N VAL A 417 -27.40 -4.96 -30.81
CA VAL A 417 -28.54 -4.34 -30.14
C VAL A 417 -29.83 -4.72 -30.89
N PRO A 418 -30.86 -5.24 -30.19
CA PRO A 418 -32.09 -5.69 -30.83
C PRO A 418 -32.88 -4.58 -31.56
N GLY A 419 -33.72 -4.97 -32.52
CA GLY A 419 -34.46 -4.03 -33.38
C GLY A 419 -33.64 -3.51 -34.58
N GLY A 420 -32.65 -4.29 -35.04
CA GLY A 420 -31.80 -3.95 -36.19
C GLY A 420 -32.56 -3.80 -37.52
N ASP A 421 -33.59 -4.61 -37.71
CA ASP A 421 -34.58 -4.55 -38.79
C ASP A 421 -35.43 -3.27 -38.75
N ARG A 422 -35.60 -2.67 -37.56
CA ARG A 422 -36.48 -1.51 -37.30
C ARG A 422 -35.75 -0.17 -37.29
N ARG A 423 -34.46 -0.14 -37.64
CA ARG A 423 -33.63 1.07 -37.75
C ARG A 423 -34.08 2.02 -38.87
N SER A 424 -34.92 1.54 -39.78
CA SER A 424 -35.51 2.33 -40.87
C SER A 424 -36.28 3.55 -40.32
N GLN A 425 -36.18 4.67 -41.04
CA GLN A 425 -36.97 5.89 -40.80
C GLN A 425 -38.43 5.75 -41.25
N GLN A 426 -38.83 4.61 -41.80
CA GLN A 426 -40.23 4.34 -42.11
C GLN A 426 -41.07 4.24 -40.82
N VAL A 427 -42.25 4.84 -40.88
CA VAL A 427 -43.23 4.84 -39.79
C VAL A 427 -44.26 3.76 -40.10
N GLU A 428 -44.25 2.70 -39.31
CA GLU A 428 -45.28 1.67 -39.30
C GLU A 428 -46.06 1.78 -37.98
N PRO A 429 -47.40 1.74 -37.99
CA PRO A 429 -48.19 1.74 -36.76
C PRO A 429 -47.87 0.51 -35.91
N ILE A 430 -47.85 0.66 -34.58
CA ILE A 430 -47.66 -0.50 -33.70
C ILE A 430 -48.82 -1.49 -33.85
N SER A 431 -48.50 -2.75 -34.14
CA SER A 431 -49.47 -3.82 -34.25
C SER A 431 -49.47 -4.67 -32.99
N ALA A 432 -50.60 -4.75 -32.29
CA ALA A 432 -50.76 -5.63 -31.12
C ALA A 432 -50.70 -7.14 -31.46
N ASN A 433 -50.67 -7.48 -32.75
CA ASN A 433 -50.61 -8.87 -33.23
C ASN A 433 -49.22 -9.27 -33.72
N GLN A 434 -48.26 -8.33 -33.76
CA GLN A 434 -46.88 -8.63 -34.11
C GLN A 434 -46.15 -9.06 -32.84
N LEU A 435 -45.55 -10.25 -32.86
CA LEU A 435 -44.80 -10.83 -31.74
C LEU A 435 -43.39 -11.18 -32.18
N ASP A 436 -42.42 -10.47 -31.63
CA ASP A 436 -41.00 -10.75 -31.74
C ASP A 436 -40.51 -11.43 -30.46
N PHE A 437 -40.47 -12.76 -30.50
CA PHE A 437 -40.07 -13.56 -29.34
C PHE A 437 -38.63 -13.31 -28.89
N GLU A 438 -37.74 -12.84 -29.79
CA GLU A 438 -36.36 -12.49 -29.39
C GLU A 438 -36.35 -11.30 -28.45
N ILE A 439 -37.26 -10.35 -28.65
CA ILE A 439 -37.46 -9.20 -27.75
C ILE A 439 -38.25 -9.62 -26.52
N LEU A 440 -39.37 -10.33 -26.72
CA LEU A 440 -40.31 -10.65 -25.64
C LEU A 440 -39.69 -11.56 -24.57
N ASP A 441 -38.72 -12.40 -24.92
CA ASP A 441 -38.01 -13.27 -23.96
C ASP A 441 -36.96 -12.54 -23.13
N LEU A 442 -36.59 -11.30 -23.51
CA LEU A 442 -35.61 -10.52 -22.75
C LEU A 442 -36.13 -10.21 -21.35
N THR A 443 -35.25 -10.43 -20.38
CA THR A 443 -35.48 -10.03 -18.99
C THR A 443 -35.35 -8.51 -18.85
N GLU A 444 -35.85 -7.97 -17.73
CA GLU A 444 -35.65 -6.56 -17.38
C GLU A 444 -34.15 -6.19 -17.41
N ALA A 445 -33.28 -7.03 -16.83
CA ALA A 445 -31.84 -6.80 -16.80
C ALA A 445 -31.24 -6.76 -18.21
N ASN A 446 -31.68 -7.65 -19.10
CA ASN A 446 -31.21 -7.67 -20.49
C ASN A 446 -31.58 -6.36 -21.22
N MET A 447 -32.82 -5.89 -21.05
CA MET A 447 -33.29 -4.64 -21.65
C MET A 447 -32.50 -3.43 -21.14
N VAL A 448 -32.21 -3.39 -19.83
CA VAL A 448 -31.40 -2.34 -19.21
C VAL A 448 -29.95 -2.38 -19.72
N SER A 449 -29.34 -3.56 -19.86
CA SER A 449 -27.98 -3.68 -20.41
C SER A 449 -27.87 -3.16 -21.84
N TYR A 450 -28.84 -3.44 -22.70
CA TYR A 450 -28.86 -2.86 -24.06
C TYR A 450 -29.06 -1.35 -24.06
N ALA A 451 -29.89 -0.81 -23.16
CA ALA A 451 -30.05 0.63 -22.99
C ALA A 451 -28.74 1.30 -22.52
N GLU A 452 -28.02 0.71 -21.57
CA GLU A 452 -26.71 1.19 -21.13
C GLU A 452 -25.66 1.08 -22.25
N ALA A 453 -25.66 0.00 -23.03
CA ALA A 453 -24.80 -0.14 -24.22
C ALA A 453 -25.01 1.03 -25.20
N LEU A 454 -26.28 1.37 -25.48
CA LEU A 454 -26.62 2.53 -26.31
C LEU A 454 -26.24 3.86 -25.64
N ALA A 455 -26.36 3.99 -24.32
CA ALA A 455 -25.93 5.20 -23.62
C ALA A 455 -24.40 5.39 -23.72
N TYR A 456 -23.60 4.33 -23.55
CA TYR A 456 -22.14 4.39 -23.72
C TYR A 456 -21.76 4.70 -25.17
N ALA A 457 -22.40 4.03 -26.14
CA ALA A 457 -22.20 4.30 -27.55
C ALA A 457 -22.56 5.74 -27.93
N ALA A 458 -23.67 6.27 -27.41
CA ALA A 458 -24.12 7.64 -27.66
C ALA A 458 -23.19 8.68 -27.03
N ALA A 459 -22.62 8.39 -25.85
CA ALA A 459 -21.61 9.24 -25.24
C ALA A 459 -20.33 9.31 -26.09
N LEU A 460 -19.98 8.23 -26.81
CA LEU A 460 -18.83 8.17 -27.72
C LEU A 460 -19.12 8.80 -29.09
N ASP A 461 -20.18 8.35 -29.77
CA ASP A 461 -20.65 8.84 -31.06
C ASP A 461 -22.19 8.86 -31.10
N PRO A 462 -22.81 10.03 -30.83
CA PRO A 462 -24.27 10.13 -30.78
C PRO A 462 -24.92 10.07 -32.17
N VAL A 463 -24.18 10.34 -33.25
CA VAL A 463 -24.72 10.31 -34.62
C VAL A 463 -24.86 8.87 -35.08
N ARG A 464 -23.80 8.08 -34.89
CA ARG A 464 -23.78 6.64 -35.24
C ARG A 464 -24.74 5.82 -34.38
N THR A 465 -24.99 6.24 -33.14
CA THR A 465 -25.86 5.51 -32.19
C THR A 465 -27.35 5.75 -32.42
N PHE A 466 -27.75 6.91 -32.95
CA PHE A 466 -29.17 7.28 -33.07
C PHE A 466 -30.04 6.26 -33.83
N PRO A 467 -29.63 5.69 -34.98
CA PRO A 467 -30.41 4.67 -35.67
C PRO A 467 -30.62 3.40 -34.84
N ALA A 468 -29.60 2.97 -34.08
CA ALA A 468 -29.70 1.79 -33.21
C ALA A 468 -30.65 2.06 -32.03
N PHE A 469 -30.60 3.27 -31.45
CA PHE A 469 -31.58 3.70 -30.45
C PHE A 469 -33.01 3.66 -31.01
N LEU A 470 -33.24 4.17 -32.22
CA LEU A 470 -34.57 4.19 -32.83
C LEU A 470 -35.15 2.78 -32.98
N GLY A 471 -34.35 1.84 -33.49
CA GLY A 471 -34.75 0.43 -33.62
C GLY A 471 -35.08 -0.20 -32.27
N PHE A 472 -34.23 0.01 -31.28
CA PHE A 472 -34.42 -0.53 -29.93
C PHE A 472 -35.60 0.11 -29.19
N ALA A 473 -35.87 1.39 -29.37
CA ALA A 473 -37.02 2.08 -28.78
C ALA A 473 -38.35 1.52 -29.33
N LYS A 474 -38.40 1.23 -30.64
CA LYS A 474 -39.55 0.55 -31.26
C LYS A 474 -39.75 -0.87 -30.70
N ALA A 475 -38.67 -1.64 -30.55
CA ALA A 475 -38.71 -2.96 -29.92
C ALA A 475 -39.11 -2.90 -28.43
N THR A 476 -38.66 -1.89 -27.71
CA THR A 476 -39.03 -1.69 -26.29
C THR A 476 -40.52 -1.41 -26.13
N GLN A 477 -41.14 -0.65 -27.05
CA GLN A 477 -42.58 -0.43 -27.01
C GLN A 477 -43.37 -1.75 -27.17
N GLU A 478 -42.90 -2.66 -28.01
CA GLU A 478 -43.49 -4.00 -28.15
C GLU A 478 -43.31 -4.83 -26.87
N TRP A 479 -42.11 -4.79 -26.27
CA TRP A 479 -41.84 -5.42 -24.97
C TRP A 479 -42.81 -4.92 -23.90
N LEU A 480 -43.02 -3.60 -23.82
CA LEU A 480 -43.96 -2.97 -22.90
C LEU A 480 -45.42 -3.31 -23.23
N LEU A 481 -45.79 -3.52 -24.49
CA LEU A 481 -47.17 -3.87 -24.82
C LEU A 481 -47.56 -5.26 -24.27
N HIS A 482 -46.61 -6.21 -24.30
CA HIS A 482 -46.88 -7.62 -24.01
C HIS A 482 -46.39 -8.12 -22.65
N ASN A 483 -45.51 -7.38 -21.96
CA ASN A 483 -45.02 -7.75 -20.63
C ASN A 483 -45.69 -6.93 -19.53
N THR A 484 -46.22 -7.62 -18.52
CA THR A 484 -46.83 -7.02 -17.33
C THR A 484 -45.89 -7.09 -16.12
N ASP A 485 -46.08 -6.20 -15.16
CA ASP A 485 -45.36 -6.23 -13.87
C ASP A 485 -45.58 -7.55 -13.09
N ALA A 486 -46.71 -8.21 -13.30
CA ALA A 486 -46.99 -9.53 -12.73
C ALA A 486 -46.05 -10.62 -13.27
N GLN A 487 -45.64 -10.51 -14.54
CA GLN A 487 -44.75 -11.49 -15.19
C GLN A 487 -43.27 -11.20 -14.96
N ARG A 488 -42.87 -9.92 -14.87
CA ARG A 488 -41.46 -9.51 -14.83
C ARG A 488 -41.00 -8.94 -13.49
N GLY A 489 -41.91 -8.79 -12.54
CA GLY A 489 -41.64 -8.19 -11.22
C GLY A 489 -42.10 -6.73 -11.15
N ARG A 490 -42.39 -6.28 -9.92
CA ARG A 490 -42.95 -4.95 -9.66
C ARG A 490 -42.02 -3.84 -10.17
N GLY A 491 -42.55 -2.92 -10.96
CA GLY A 491 -41.84 -1.76 -11.52
C GLY A 491 -40.83 -2.11 -12.62
N ALA A 492 -40.83 -3.34 -13.14
CA ALA A 492 -39.92 -3.75 -14.22
C ALA A 492 -40.18 -2.93 -15.49
N ARG A 493 -41.45 -2.69 -15.83
CA ARG A 493 -41.83 -1.85 -16.97
C ARG A 493 -41.29 -0.43 -16.85
N ASP A 494 -41.45 0.17 -15.68
CA ASP A 494 -40.99 1.54 -15.44
C ASP A 494 -39.46 1.63 -15.53
N ARG A 495 -38.73 0.65 -15.00
CA ARG A 495 -37.26 0.60 -15.08
C ARG A 495 -36.76 0.48 -16.53
N VAL A 496 -37.34 -0.44 -17.31
CA VAL A 496 -37.00 -0.60 -18.74
C VAL A 496 -37.34 0.67 -19.52
N ARG A 497 -38.56 1.20 -19.36
CA ARG A 497 -39.01 2.42 -20.04
C ARG A 497 -38.07 3.58 -19.75
N ASN A 498 -37.77 3.84 -18.48
CA ASN A 498 -36.90 4.94 -18.07
C ASN A 498 -35.47 4.77 -18.61
N ALA A 499 -34.90 3.55 -18.56
CA ALA A 499 -33.56 3.28 -19.06
C ALA A 499 -33.44 3.60 -20.57
N VAL A 500 -34.42 3.21 -21.38
CA VAL A 500 -34.44 3.47 -22.82
C VAL A 500 -34.73 4.94 -23.13
N VAL A 501 -35.68 5.55 -22.41
CA VAL A 501 -36.05 6.98 -22.52
C VAL A 501 -34.84 7.89 -22.27
N ASP A 502 -33.99 7.55 -21.30
CA ASP A 502 -32.82 8.35 -20.94
C ASP A 502 -31.71 8.32 -22.03
N VAL A 503 -31.66 7.29 -22.88
CA VAL A 503 -30.70 7.21 -24.01
C VAL A 503 -30.85 8.39 -24.96
N LEU A 504 -32.08 8.82 -25.27
CA LEU A 504 -32.29 9.98 -26.16
C LEU A 504 -31.78 11.28 -25.52
N GLY A 505 -31.90 11.40 -24.19
CA GLY A 505 -31.30 12.51 -23.43
C GLY A 505 -29.78 12.53 -23.56
N VAL A 506 -29.14 11.36 -23.46
CA VAL A 506 -27.70 11.16 -23.66
C VAL A 506 -27.28 11.56 -25.07
N ILE A 507 -27.97 11.07 -26.10
CA ILE A 507 -27.72 11.43 -27.52
C ILE A 507 -27.82 12.94 -27.69
N SER A 508 -28.91 13.54 -27.22
CA SER A 508 -29.17 14.97 -27.36
C SER A 508 -28.08 15.82 -26.72
N LYS A 509 -27.69 15.51 -25.49
CA LYS A 509 -26.63 16.23 -24.76
C LYS A 509 -25.27 16.06 -25.41
N ALA A 510 -24.93 14.83 -25.82
CA ALA A 510 -23.67 14.49 -26.48
C ALA A 510 -23.51 15.21 -27.83
N ARG A 511 -24.61 15.42 -28.58
CA ARG A 511 -24.63 16.24 -29.81
C ARG A 511 -24.34 17.71 -29.52
N ILE A 512 -25.05 18.29 -28.55
CA ILE A 512 -24.86 19.70 -28.14
C ILE A 512 -23.41 19.98 -27.73
N ASP A 513 -22.81 19.08 -26.93
CA ASP A 513 -21.40 19.23 -26.50
C ASP A 513 -20.41 19.23 -27.68
N ARG A 514 -20.78 18.61 -28.80
CA ARG A 514 -19.99 18.56 -30.04
C ARG A 514 -20.36 19.67 -31.03
N GLY A 515 -21.19 20.64 -30.64
CA GLY A 515 -21.62 21.74 -31.50
C GLY A 515 -22.70 21.37 -32.52
N LEU A 516 -23.36 20.23 -32.35
CA LEU A 516 -24.48 19.78 -33.19
C LEU A 516 -25.83 20.19 -32.56
N PRO A 517 -26.92 20.31 -33.35
CA PRO A 517 -28.25 20.49 -32.79
C PRO A 517 -28.65 19.27 -31.95
N ALA A 518 -29.45 19.51 -30.90
CA ALA A 518 -29.97 18.50 -29.97
C ALA A 518 -30.59 17.30 -30.69
N LEU A 519 -31.36 17.57 -31.74
CA LEU A 519 -31.88 16.65 -32.74
C LEU A 519 -32.01 17.44 -34.06
N ASP A 520 -31.72 16.80 -35.18
CA ASP A 520 -31.99 17.38 -36.49
C ASP A 520 -33.50 17.47 -36.72
N THR A 521 -33.96 18.42 -37.56
CA THR A 521 -35.40 18.58 -37.84
C THR A 521 -36.06 17.29 -38.32
N PRO A 522 -35.48 16.51 -39.27
CA PRO A 522 -36.06 15.26 -39.71
C PRO A 522 -36.22 14.22 -38.59
N ASP A 523 -35.21 14.10 -37.72
CA ASP A 523 -35.24 13.16 -36.59
C ASP A 523 -36.31 13.55 -35.57
N ARG A 524 -36.47 14.85 -35.30
CA ARG A 524 -37.50 15.36 -34.39
C ARG A 524 -38.91 15.09 -34.93
N ASP A 525 -39.12 15.32 -36.23
CA ASP A 525 -40.41 15.09 -36.86
C ASP A 525 -40.74 13.59 -36.93
N LEU A 526 -39.74 12.75 -37.24
CA LEU A 526 -39.89 11.30 -37.20
C LEU A 526 -40.32 10.80 -35.82
N LEU A 527 -39.67 11.25 -34.75
CA LEU A 527 -40.03 10.85 -33.38
C LEU A 527 -41.44 11.31 -32.99
N ARG A 528 -41.88 12.49 -33.45
CA ARG A 528 -43.27 12.95 -33.24
C ARG A 528 -44.27 12.05 -33.94
N VAL A 529 -44.04 11.76 -35.22
CA VAL A 529 -44.91 10.89 -36.01
C VAL A 529 -44.96 9.48 -35.42
N LEU A 530 -43.83 8.94 -34.94
CA LEU A 530 -43.81 7.65 -34.26
C LEU A 530 -44.56 7.67 -32.92
N SER A 531 -44.44 8.75 -32.14
CA SER A 531 -45.23 8.93 -30.93
C SER A 531 -46.74 8.85 -31.24
N ASP A 532 -47.18 9.50 -32.32
CA ASP A 532 -48.58 9.48 -32.77
C ASP A 532 -49.00 8.11 -33.35
N ALA A 533 -48.05 7.34 -33.88
CA ALA A 533 -48.26 5.99 -34.43
C ALA A 533 -48.29 4.87 -33.37
N GLY A 534 -48.38 5.22 -32.08
CA GLY A 534 -48.55 4.28 -30.97
C GLY A 534 -47.27 3.97 -30.18
N TYR A 535 -46.17 4.67 -30.44
CA TYR A 535 -44.92 4.55 -29.66
C TYR A 535 -44.81 5.59 -28.54
N ALA A 536 -45.92 6.18 -28.10
CA ALA A 536 -45.93 7.29 -27.16
C ALA A 536 -45.35 6.96 -25.76
N GLU A 537 -45.46 5.70 -25.29
CA GLU A 537 -44.98 5.29 -23.96
C GLU A 537 -43.44 5.38 -23.89
N VAL A 538 -42.72 5.02 -24.96
CA VAL A 538 -41.26 5.14 -25.02
C VAL A 538 -40.82 6.42 -25.73
N ILE A 539 -41.22 6.64 -26.98
CA ILE A 539 -40.72 7.76 -27.81
C ILE A 539 -41.29 9.10 -27.34
N GLY A 540 -42.57 9.15 -26.98
CA GLY A 540 -43.19 10.37 -26.45
C GLY A 540 -42.52 10.81 -25.14
N GLN A 541 -42.22 9.85 -24.25
CA GLN A 541 -41.51 10.14 -23.01
C GLN A 541 -40.02 10.46 -23.27
N ALA A 542 -39.35 9.81 -24.22
CA ALA A 542 -37.98 10.13 -24.64
C ALA A 542 -37.84 11.57 -25.14
N LEU A 543 -38.84 12.08 -25.90
CA LEU A 543 -38.86 13.47 -26.36
C LEU A 543 -38.85 14.48 -25.19
N SER A 544 -39.39 14.11 -24.02
CA SER A 544 -39.31 14.96 -22.82
C SER A 544 -37.89 15.08 -22.23
N ARG A 545 -36.99 14.13 -22.56
CA ARG A 545 -35.59 14.10 -22.12
C ARG A 545 -34.65 14.84 -23.05
N VAL A 546 -35.09 15.17 -24.26
CA VAL A 546 -34.34 16.01 -25.19
C VAL A 546 -34.11 17.35 -24.50
N VAL A 547 -32.87 17.83 -24.52
CA VAL A 547 -32.54 19.14 -23.94
C VAL A 547 -33.17 20.22 -24.81
N GLY A 548 -34.40 20.59 -24.47
CA GLY A 548 -35.15 21.69 -25.08
C GLY A 548 -34.83 23.02 -24.40
N ASP A 549 -35.00 24.11 -25.14
CA ASP A 549 -35.08 25.44 -24.54
C ASP A 549 -36.28 25.52 -23.58
N ALA A 550 -36.27 26.52 -22.69
CA ALA A 550 -37.34 26.72 -21.72
C ALA A 550 -38.73 26.80 -22.38
N GLN A 551 -38.81 27.42 -23.56
CA GLN A 551 -40.03 27.61 -24.32
C GLN A 551 -40.68 26.29 -24.76
N SER A 552 -39.89 25.34 -25.24
CA SER A 552 -40.37 24.04 -25.70
C SER A 552 -40.98 23.22 -24.56
N ARG A 553 -40.38 23.27 -23.36
CA ARG A 553 -40.91 22.61 -22.16
C ARG A 553 -42.21 23.25 -21.69
N LEU A 554 -42.24 24.58 -21.65
CA LEU A 554 -43.43 25.32 -21.22
C LEU A 554 -44.61 25.08 -22.16
N THR A 555 -44.34 24.96 -23.47
CA THR A 555 -45.36 24.58 -24.47
C THR A 555 -45.91 23.17 -24.19
N ALA A 556 -45.04 22.19 -23.91
CA ALA A 556 -45.47 20.83 -23.56
C ALA A 556 -46.32 20.80 -22.27
N ALA A 557 -45.91 21.57 -21.24
CA ALA A 557 -46.65 21.71 -19.99
C ALA A 557 -48.03 22.36 -20.20
N THR A 558 -48.10 23.38 -21.05
CA THR A 558 -49.36 24.05 -21.42
C THR A 558 -50.31 23.10 -22.15
N SER A 559 -49.80 22.26 -23.05
CA SER A 559 -50.58 21.21 -23.70
C SER A 559 -51.02 20.11 -22.72
N ALA A 560 -50.16 19.74 -21.76
CA ALA A 560 -50.50 18.76 -20.73
C ALA A 560 -51.65 19.22 -19.82
N LEU A 561 -51.75 20.53 -19.54
CA LEU A 561 -52.87 21.10 -18.76
C LEU A 561 -54.24 20.75 -19.35
N GLN A 562 -54.38 20.60 -20.67
CA GLN A 562 -55.66 20.23 -21.29
C GLN A 562 -56.18 18.85 -20.83
N ARG A 563 -55.26 17.98 -20.40
CA ARG A 563 -55.54 16.62 -19.89
C ARG A 563 -55.58 16.56 -18.36
N PHE A 564 -55.28 17.65 -17.66
CA PHE A 564 -55.27 17.69 -16.20
C PHE A 564 -56.55 18.33 -15.66
N ARG A 565 -57.25 17.62 -14.77
CA ARG A 565 -58.54 18.02 -14.18
C ARG A 565 -58.50 18.07 -12.64
N GLY A 566 -57.31 18.23 -12.06
CA GLY A 566 -57.15 18.39 -10.61
C GLY A 566 -57.05 17.08 -9.80
N SER A 567 -56.98 15.92 -10.45
CA SER A 567 -56.84 14.61 -9.77
C SER A 567 -55.56 13.87 -10.22
N PRO A 568 -54.38 14.18 -9.64
CA PRO A 568 -53.12 13.51 -10.00
C PRO A 568 -53.08 12.01 -9.69
N ASP A 569 -53.89 11.55 -8.74
CA ASP A 569 -54.03 10.12 -8.38
C ASP A 569 -54.68 9.29 -9.49
N ASP A 570 -55.36 9.94 -10.44
CA ASP A 570 -55.89 9.29 -11.63
C ASP A 570 -54.72 8.92 -12.57
N PRO A 571 -54.51 7.64 -12.90
CA PRO A 571 -53.44 7.20 -13.80
C PRO A 571 -53.46 7.88 -15.17
N THR A 572 -54.62 8.38 -15.61
CA THR A 572 -54.76 9.10 -16.87
C THR A 572 -54.29 10.55 -16.80
N GLN A 573 -54.19 11.13 -15.60
CA GLN A 573 -53.83 12.53 -15.35
C GLN A 573 -52.44 12.68 -14.72
N GLY A 574 -51.93 11.65 -14.02
CA GLY A 574 -50.60 11.64 -13.40
C GLY A 574 -49.47 12.07 -14.35
N PRO A 575 -49.33 11.49 -15.56
CA PRO A 575 -48.31 11.91 -16.52
C PRO A 575 -48.43 13.36 -16.98
N ALA A 576 -49.67 13.88 -17.06
CA ALA A 576 -49.91 15.28 -17.40
C ALA A 576 -49.46 16.20 -16.25
N PHE A 577 -49.75 15.84 -15.00
CA PHE A 577 -49.29 16.57 -13.81
C PHE A 577 -47.76 16.63 -13.72
N GLU A 578 -47.07 15.52 -13.95
CA GLU A 578 -45.60 15.49 -13.97
C GLU A 578 -45.01 16.37 -15.08
N THR A 579 -45.62 16.36 -16.27
CA THR A 579 -45.21 17.21 -17.40
C THR A 579 -45.38 18.69 -17.07
N ILE A 580 -46.46 19.06 -16.38
CA ILE A 580 -46.72 20.43 -15.93
C ILE A 580 -45.62 20.88 -14.96
N VAL A 581 -45.34 20.08 -13.92
CA VAL A 581 -44.32 20.39 -12.90
C VAL A 581 -42.93 20.52 -13.53
N ALA A 582 -42.57 19.64 -14.47
CA ALA A 582 -41.27 19.66 -15.13
C ALA A 582 -41.07 20.87 -16.08
N GLY A 583 -42.17 21.49 -16.52
CA GLY A 583 -42.16 22.65 -17.42
C GLY A 583 -42.15 24.01 -16.74
N LEU A 584 -42.23 24.08 -15.41
CA LEU A 584 -42.24 25.36 -14.69
C LEU A 584 -40.89 26.07 -14.73
N ASP A 585 -40.93 27.40 -14.87
CA ASP A 585 -39.79 28.30 -14.84
C ASP A 585 -40.17 29.70 -14.29
N ASP A 586 -39.26 30.67 -14.33
CA ASP A 586 -39.48 32.01 -13.78
C ASP A 586 -40.22 32.97 -14.72
N SER A 587 -40.76 32.47 -15.84
CA SER A 587 -41.46 33.26 -16.85
C SER A 587 -42.87 33.67 -16.44
N ALA A 588 -43.40 34.72 -17.08
CA ALA A 588 -44.79 35.14 -16.87
C ALA A 588 -45.79 34.07 -17.33
N GLN A 589 -45.47 33.34 -18.41
CA GLN A 589 -46.28 32.24 -18.93
C GLN A 589 -46.36 31.07 -17.95
N SER A 590 -45.27 30.79 -17.22
CA SER A 590 -45.30 29.77 -16.16
C SER A 590 -46.15 30.19 -14.97
N ARG A 591 -46.18 31.49 -14.60
CA ARG A 591 -47.10 32.01 -13.57
C ARG A 591 -48.57 31.85 -13.97
N GLU A 592 -48.92 32.18 -15.21
CA GLU A 592 -50.28 31.96 -15.74
C GLU A 592 -50.66 30.47 -15.73
N LEU A 593 -49.73 29.59 -16.11
CA LEU A 593 -49.92 28.15 -16.03
C LEU A 593 -50.20 27.70 -14.57
N VAL A 594 -49.45 28.23 -13.60
CA VAL A 594 -49.66 27.93 -12.18
C VAL A 594 -51.04 28.38 -11.69
N GLU A 595 -51.51 29.57 -12.06
CA GLU A 595 -52.87 30.03 -11.73
C GLU A 595 -53.95 29.04 -12.24
N ARG A 596 -53.81 28.58 -13.49
CA ARG A 596 -54.77 27.66 -14.10
C ARG A 596 -54.75 26.28 -13.46
N VAL A 597 -53.58 25.81 -13.01
CA VAL A 597 -53.46 24.53 -12.28
C VAL A 597 -54.05 24.65 -10.88
N ILE A 598 -53.83 25.76 -10.19
CA ILE A 598 -54.47 26.05 -8.88
C ILE A 598 -55.99 26.06 -9.03
N ALA A 599 -56.52 26.71 -10.08
CA ALA A 599 -57.95 26.68 -10.38
C ALA A 599 -58.46 25.25 -10.63
N ALA A 600 -57.73 24.42 -11.38
CA ALA A 600 -58.10 23.02 -11.62
C ALA A 600 -58.15 22.19 -10.33
N PHE A 601 -57.23 22.43 -9.37
CA PHE A 601 -57.29 21.78 -8.05
C PHE A 601 -58.50 22.26 -7.24
N ALA A 602 -58.80 23.56 -7.27
CA ALA A 602 -59.95 24.14 -6.57
C ALA A 602 -61.28 23.60 -7.13
N ASP A 603 -61.43 23.56 -8.46
CA ASP A 603 -62.61 23.04 -9.16
C ASP A 603 -62.85 21.55 -8.84
N ALA A 604 -61.78 20.78 -8.64
CA ALA A 604 -61.85 19.37 -8.27
C ALA A 604 -62.16 19.14 -6.77
N GLY A 605 -62.28 20.19 -5.96
CA GLY A 605 -62.45 20.08 -4.51
C GLY A 605 -61.23 19.46 -3.81
N ALA A 606 -60.06 19.52 -4.44
CA ALA A 606 -58.85 18.82 -4.02
C ALA A 606 -57.91 19.70 -3.18
N VAL A 607 -58.40 20.81 -2.62
CA VAL A 607 -57.62 21.76 -1.81
C VAL A 607 -58.14 21.81 -0.36
N PRO A 608 -57.29 21.70 0.67
CA PRO A 608 -55.86 21.37 0.62
C PRO A 608 -55.63 19.84 0.57
N ASN A 609 -54.83 19.37 -0.39
CA ASN A 609 -54.29 18.00 -0.41
C ASN A 609 -52.74 18.00 -0.56
N SER A 610 -52.13 16.82 -0.41
CA SER A 610 -50.66 16.66 -0.49
C SER A 610 -50.09 17.02 -1.87
N TYR A 611 -50.81 16.71 -2.96
CA TYR A 611 -50.39 17.05 -4.32
C TYR A 611 -50.42 18.55 -4.60
N TYR A 612 -51.40 19.26 -4.06
CA TYR A 612 -51.52 20.71 -4.14
C TYR A 612 -50.34 21.38 -3.44
N THR A 613 -50.02 20.93 -2.23
CA THR A 613 -48.83 21.39 -1.49
C THR A 613 -47.55 21.11 -2.27
N ARG A 614 -47.41 19.88 -2.81
CA ARG A 614 -46.27 19.48 -3.64
C ARG A 614 -46.12 20.36 -4.89
N PHE A 615 -47.23 20.71 -5.52
CA PHE A 615 -47.28 21.59 -6.68
C PHE A 615 -46.83 23.01 -6.32
N LEU A 616 -47.35 23.59 -5.23
CA LEU A 616 -46.94 24.92 -4.77
C LEU A 616 -45.46 24.98 -4.38
N ILE A 617 -44.92 23.92 -3.76
CA ILE A 617 -43.49 23.80 -3.48
C ILE A 617 -42.67 23.82 -4.79
N ALA A 618 -43.09 23.04 -5.80
CA ALA A 618 -42.41 23.02 -7.09
C ALA A 618 -42.48 24.36 -7.83
N ALA A 619 -43.64 25.04 -7.80
CA ALA A 619 -43.81 26.38 -8.33
C ALA A 619 -42.97 27.42 -7.57
N GLY A 620 -42.84 27.26 -6.24
CA GLY A 620 -41.96 28.05 -5.39
C GLY A 620 -40.49 27.93 -5.81
N ASP A 621 -40.01 26.68 -5.96
CA ASP A 621 -38.66 26.37 -6.42
C ASP A 621 -38.36 26.90 -7.83
N ALA A 622 -39.35 26.88 -8.72
CA ALA A 622 -39.26 27.41 -10.08
C ALA A 622 -39.37 28.95 -10.17
N ARG A 623 -39.72 29.64 -9.07
CA ARG A 623 -40.07 31.08 -9.04
C ARG A 623 -41.27 31.44 -9.92
N ALA A 624 -42.22 30.51 -10.00
CA ALA A 624 -43.42 30.55 -10.83
C ALA A 624 -44.69 30.88 -10.03
N LEU A 625 -44.60 31.25 -8.75
CA LEU A 625 -45.79 31.57 -7.97
C LEU A 625 -46.34 32.94 -8.38
N PRO A 626 -47.65 33.05 -8.65
CA PRO A 626 -48.33 34.31 -8.89
C PRO A 626 -48.30 35.23 -7.66
N ALA A 627 -48.28 36.55 -7.86
CA ALA A 627 -48.16 37.52 -6.76
C ALA A 627 -49.33 37.45 -5.77
N ASN A 628 -50.55 37.28 -6.26
CA ASN A 628 -51.75 37.08 -5.44
C ASN A 628 -51.64 35.84 -4.54
N VAL A 629 -51.07 34.74 -5.05
CA VAL A 629 -50.85 33.51 -4.27
C VAL A 629 -49.80 33.73 -3.20
N VAL A 630 -48.71 34.46 -3.50
CA VAL A 630 -47.68 34.81 -2.51
C VAL A 630 -48.25 35.69 -1.40
N ASP A 631 -49.05 36.70 -1.74
CA ASP A 631 -49.69 37.59 -0.76
C ASP A 631 -50.66 36.82 0.15
N GLU A 632 -51.44 35.88 -0.40
CA GLU A 632 -52.32 34.99 0.36
C GLU A 632 -51.55 34.08 1.32
N LEU A 633 -50.42 33.50 0.87
CA LEU A 633 -49.55 32.68 1.71
C LEU A 633 -48.98 33.46 2.89
N VAL A 634 -48.55 34.71 2.68
CA VAL A 634 -48.03 35.58 3.75
C VAL A 634 -49.15 36.01 4.71
N LEU A 635 -50.33 36.37 4.19
CA LEU A 635 -51.49 36.72 5.02
C LEU A 635 -51.87 35.55 5.92
N THR A 636 -51.97 34.35 5.34
CA THR A 636 -52.25 33.11 6.07
C THR A 636 -51.18 32.87 7.14
N ALA A 637 -49.90 33.09 6.82
CA ALA A 637 -48.81 32.93 7.79
C ALA A 637 -48.98 33.83 9.02
N ARG A 638 -49.40 35.08 8.82
CA ARG A 638 -49.68 36.03 9.92
C ARG A 638 -50.82 35.55 10.81
N GLU A 639 -51.90 35.04 10.22
CA GLU A 639 -53.03 34.48 10.96
C GLU A 639 -52.62 33.23 11.75
N ARG A 640 -51.80 32.34 11.16
CA ARG A 640 -51.29 31.15 11.85
C ARG A 640 -50.37 31.52 13.02
N LEU A 641 -49.53 32.54 12.88
CA LEU A 641 -48.69 33.04 13.97
C LEU A 641 -49.49 33.57 15.16
N ALA A 642 -50.70 34.08 14.94
CA ALA A 642 -51.59 34.55 16.01
C ALA A 642 -52.28 33.41 16.79
N LYS A 643 -52.27 32.18 16.29
CA LYS A 643 -52.86 31.02 16.99
C LYS A 643 -52.06 30.66 18.24
N ALA A 644 -52.73 30.15 19.28
CA ALA A 644 -52.07 29.68 20.50
C ALA A 644 -51.28 28.37 20.27
N GLU A 645 -51.83 27.44 19.50
CA GLU A 645 -51.21 26.15 19.18
C GLU A 645 -50.99 26.01 17.66
N SER A 646 -49.88 25.37 17.29
CA SER A 646 -49.56 25.02 15.89
C SER A 646 -50.16 23.66 15.52
N ASN A 647 -50.71 23.54 14.32
CA ASN A 647 -51.24 22.28 13.80
C ASN A 647 -50.41 21.74 12.61
N PHE A 648 -50.80 20.58 12.08
CA PHE A 648 -50.11 19.95 10.94
C PHE A 648 -50.14 20.82 9.67
N GLU A 649 -51.25 21.53 9.40
CA GLU A 649 -51.33 22.43 8.24
C GLU A 649 -50.29 23.54 8.32
N ASP A 650 -50.02 24.08 9.51
CA ASP A 650 -49.02 25.13 9.70
C ASP A 650 -47.62 24.63 9.26
N SER A 651 -47.34 23.33 9.40
CA SER A 651 -46.11 22.70 8.90
C SER A 651 -46.05 22.66 7.37
N GLU A 652 -47.15 22.31 6.69
CA GLU A 652 -47.21 22.30 5.23
C GLU A 652 -47.11 23.71 4.64
N TYR A 653 -47.74 24.70 5.28
CA TYR A 653 -47.58 26.13 4.92
C TYR A 653 -46.14 26.62 5.14
N GLY A 654 -45.50 26.24 6.25
CA GLY A 654 -44.10 26.54 6.52
C GLY A 654 -43.17 26.01 5.40
N ARG A 655 -43.44 24.80 4.90
CA ARG A 655 -42.71 24.20 3.76
C ARG A 655 -42.91 25.03 2.48
N ILE A 656 -44.14 25.36 2.11
CA ILE A 656 -44.43 26.19 0.93
C ILE A 656 -43.68 27.53 1.01
N LEU A 657 -43.76 28.22 2.16
CA LEU A 657 -43.09 29.51 2.38
C LEU A 657 -41.57 29.42 2.31
N ALA A 658 -40.98 28.36 2.85
CA ALA A 658 -39.54 28.13 2.78
C ALA A 658 -39.05 28.03 1.32
N HIS A 659 -39.80 27.34 0.46
CA HIS A 659 -39.53 27.24 -0.97
C HIS A 659 -39.87 28.52 -1.76
N ALA A 660 -40.88 29.27 -1.34
CA ALA A 660 -41.30 30.52 -1.97
C ALA A 660 -40.52 31.76 -1.52
N MET A 661 -39.61 31.65 -0.54
CA MET A 661 -38.97 32.78 0.18
C MET A 661 -38.40 33.88 -0.74
N SER A 662 -37.81 33.53 -1.88
CA SER A 662 -37.25 34.50 -2.84
C SER A 662 -38.30 35.36 -3.54
N GLN A 663 -39.55 34.90 -3.63
CA GLN A 663 -40.69 35.62 -4.20
C GLN A 663 -41.44 36.47 -3.16
N ILE A 664 -41.20 36.23 -1.86
CA ILE A 664 -41.80 37.00 -0.77
C ILE A 664 -41.12 38.40 -0.69
N PRO A 665 -41.92 39.50 -0.65
CA PRO A 665 -41.40 40.85 -0.47
C PRO A 665 -40.50 40.96 0.76
N LEU A 666 -39.37 41.67 0.63
CA LEU A 666 -38.36 41.82 1.70
C LEU A 666 -38.98 42.24 3.05
N THR A 667 -39.94 43.17 3.03
CA THR A 667 -40.63 43.69 4.22
C THR A 667 -41.50 42.67 4.94
N GLN A 668 -41.79 41.52 4.30
CA GLN A 668 -42.68 40.49 4.82
C GLN A 668 -41.98 39.17 5.13
N ARG A 669 -40.68 39.04 4.79
CA ARG A 669 -39.92 37.80 5.01
C ARG A 669 -39.81 37.39 6.47
N GLU A 670 -39.77 38.36 7.39
CA GLU A 670 -39.75 38.08 8.83
C GLU A 670 -40.98 37.29 9.29
N ILE A 671 -42.16 37.55 8.70
CA ILE A 671 -43.39 36.81 9.01
C ILE A 671 -43.25 35.34 8.59
N ALA A 672 -42.75 35.11 7.37
CA ALA A 672 -42.52 33.76 6.87
C ALA A 672 -41.45 33.01 7.70
N LEU A 673 -40.34 33.66 8.02
CA LEU A 673 -39.27 33.09 8.87
C LEU A 673 -39.77 32.77 10.28
N ALA A 674 -40.59 33.64 10.88
CA ALA A 674 -41.17 33.41 12.19
C ALA A 674 -42.09 32.18 12.21
N LEU A 675 -42.89 31.98 11.16
CA LEU A 675 -43.71 30.77 11.06
C LEU A 675 -42.85 29.51 10.88
N ILE A 676 -41.82 29.56 10.01
CA ILE A 676 -40.90 28.45 9.79
C ILE A 676 -40.19 28.04 11.08
N GLU A 677 -39.65 28.99 11.85
CA GLU A 677 -39.00 28.70 13.14
C GLU A 677 -40.01 28.21 14.20
N ARG A 678 -41.23 28.75 14.24
CA ARG A 678 -42.28 28.24 15.13
C ARG A 678 -42.59 26.77 14.84
N VAL A 679 -42.79 26.42 13.57
CA VAL A 679 -43.02 25.04 13.12
C VAL A 679 -41.82 24.15 13.43
N ALA A 680 -40.61 24.61 13.14
CA ALA A 680 -39.38 23.86 13.42
C ALA A 680 -39.21 23.53 14.91
N ASN A 681 -39.67 24.42 15.79
CA ASN A 681 -39.62 24.22 17.24
C ASN A 681 -40.79 23.36 17.78
N SER A 682 -41.92 23.30 17.07
CA SER A 682 -43.07 22.49 17.46
C SER A 682 -43.00 21.03 16.99
N VAL A 683 -42.16 20.73 16.00
CA VAL A 683 -41.95 19.38 15.47
C VAL A 683 -40.70 18.75 16.08
N THR A 684 -40.63 17.42 16.14
CA THR A 684 -39.45 16.68 16.61
C THR A 684 -38.17 17.23 15.92
N PRO A 685 -37.11 17.60 16.68
CA PRO A 685 -35.91 18.27 16.13
C PRO A 685 -35.12 17.50 15.06
N MET A 686 -35.52 16.27 14.75
CA MET A 686 -34.90 15.40 13.74
C MET A 686 -35.87 15.10 12.57
N SER A 687 -36.94 15.88 12.37
CA SER A 687 -37.92 15.62 11.29
C SER A 687 -37.41 16.01 9.90
N THR A 688 -37.83 15.26 8.87
CA THR A 688 -37.57 15.57 7.46
C THR A 688 -38.09 16.95 7.06
N SER A 689 -39.29 17.33 7.48
CA SER A 689 -39.93 18.61 7.12
C SER A 689 -39.11 19.82 7.58
N THR A 690 -38.50 19.74 8.76
CA THR A 690 -37.61 20.80 9.27
C THR A 690 -36.33 20.89 8.44
N ALA A 691 -35.70 19.74 8.16
CA ALA A 691 -34.50 19.69 7.34
C ALA A 691 -34.76 20.22 5.90
N GLU A 692 -35.93 19.91 5.32
CA GLU A 692 -36.37 20.41 4.02
C GLU A 692 -36.53 21.93 4.01
N MET A 693 -37.25 22.51 4.98
CA MET A 693 -37.40 23.96 5.08
C MET A 693 -36.05 24.67 5.17
N TYR A 694 -35.15 24.15 6.01
CA TYR A 694 -33.81 24.76 6.18
C TYR A 694 -32.96 24.59 4.92
N ALA A 695 -33.05 23.45 4.25
CA ALA A 695 -32.39 23.22 2.97
C ALA A 695 -32.91 24.17 1.88
N ALA A 696 -34.22 24.44 1.83
CA ALA A 696 -34.84 25.37 0.88
C ALA A 696 -34.34 26.81 1.09
N LEU A 697 -34.31 27.28 2.34
CA LEU A 697 -33.73 28.58 2.69
C LEU A 697 -32.24 28.66 2.34
N GLY A 698 -31.48 27.61 2.69
CA GLY A 698 -30.05 27.52 2.40
C GLY A 698 -29.72 27.48 0.91
N ARG A 699 -30.58 26.86 0.08
CA ARG A 699 -30.50 26.82 -1.39
C ARG A 699 -30.69 28.22 -1.97
N GLN A 700 -31.65 28.97 -1.45
CA GLN A 700 -31.95 30.33 -1.89
C GLN A 700 -30.97 31.37 -1.34
N ARG A 701 -30.07 30.97 -0.41
CA ARG A 701 -29.19 31.88 0.36
C ARG A 701 -29.97 32.95 1.12
N LEU A 702 -31.13 32.57 1.63
CA LEU A 702 -32.03 33.41 2.43
C LEU A 702 -32.18 32.85 3.86
N ASP A 703 -31.26 31.98 4.26
CA ASP A 703 -31.19 31.45 5.62
C ASP A 703 -30.72 32.52 6.64
N PRO A 704 -31.33 32.58 7.83
CA PRO A 704 -30.86 33.46 8.91
C PRO A 704 -29.49 33.03 9.44
N GLU A 705 -28.80 33.97 10.07
CA GLU A 705 -27.50 33.72 10.70
C GLU A 705 -27.59 32.58 11.73
N GLY A 706 -26.62 31.65 11.69
CA GLY A 706 -26.60 30.48 12.58
C GLY A 706 -27.41 29.26 12.10
N LEU A 707 -28.23 29.36 11.04
CA LEU A 707 -29.01 28.21 10.55
C LEU A 707 -28.12 27.05 10.08
N LEU A 708 -27.03 27.34 9.35
CA LEU A 708 -26.05 26.32 8.94
C LEU A 708 -25.42 25.61 10.14
N ALA A 709 -25.16 26.32 11.24
CA ALA A 709 -24.63 25.72 12.46
C ALA A 709 -25.63 24.74 13.08
N LYS A 710 -26.93 25.09 13.11
CA LYS A 710 -28.01 24.17 13.52
C LYS A 710 -28.04 22.92 12.63
N VAL A 711 -27.97 23.09 11.30
CA VAL A 711 -27.95 21.97 10.34
C VAL A 711 -26.75 21.05 10.59
N ARG A 712 -25.56 21.63 10.75
CA ARG A 712 -24.33 20.88 11.08
C ARG A 712 -24.46 20.09 12.38
N GLU A 713 -24.96 20.69 13.44
CA GLU A 713 -25.08 20.03 14.75
C GLU A 713 -26.00 18.80 14.67
N ARG A 714 -27.09 18.89 13.88
CA ARG A 714 -28.02 17.77 13.66
C ARG A 714 -27.42 16.71 12.74
N ALA A 715 -26.75 17.13 11.67
CA ALA A 715 -26.04 16.26 10.74
C ALA A 715 -24.93 15.44 11.42
N ALA A 716 -24.17 16.05 12.34
CA ALA A 716 -23.09 15.38 13.07
C ALA A 716 -23.55 14.25 14.00
N LYS A 717 -24.86 14.17 14.31
CA LYS A 717 -25.45 13.06 15.09
C LYS A 717 -25.68 11.81 14.25
N ALA A 718 -25.50 11.88 12.93
CA ALA A 718 -25.59 10.74 12.03
C ALA A 718 -24.43 9.77 12.25
N LYS A 719 -24.74 8.47 12.39
CA LYS A 719 -23.70 7.43 12.30
C LYS A 719 -23.28 7.25 10.84
N PRO A 720 -21.98 7.11 10.53
CA PRO A 720 -21.53 6.82 9.17
C PRO A 720 -22.28 5.62 8.59
N TYR A 721 -22.65 5.71 7.31
CA TYR A 721 -23.36 4.62 6.65
C TYR A 721 -22.49 3.36 6.58
N THR A 722 -23.06 2.21 6.95
CA THR A 722 -22.43 0.90 6.73
C THR A 722 -23.34 0.03 5.85
N PRO A 723 -22.80 -0.73 4.86
CA PRO A 723 -23.63 -1.59 3.99
C PRO A 723 -24.42 -2.68 4.73
N ALA A 724 -24.01 -3.04 5.96
CA ALA A 724 -24.73 -3.96 6.83
C ALA A 724 -26.03 -3.36 7.40
N ASP A 725 -26.16 -2.02 7.42
CA ASP A 725 -27.37 -1.31 7.81
C ASP A 725 -28.42 -1.35 6.67
N ARG A 726 -28.89 -2.55 6.30
CA ARG A 726 -29.97 -2.74 5.30
C ARG A 726 -31.29 -2.03 5.66
N ASN A 727 -31.42 -1.55 6.89
CA ASN A 727 -32.63 -0.91 7.42
C ASN A 727 -32.63 0.61 7.35
N VAL A 728 -31.61 1.26 6.77
CA VAL A 728 -31.69 2.71 6.49
C VAL A 728 -32.37 2.90 5.14
N ALA A 729 -33.64 2.47 5.07
CA ALA A 729 -34.54 2.91 4.02
C ALA A 729 -34.79 4.40 4.24
N VAL A 730 -34.09 5.25 3.48
CA VAL A 730 -34.56 6.61 3.17
C VAL A 730 -35.48 6.57 1.94
N GLY A 731 -36.04 5.39 1.64
CA GLY A 731 -37.14 5.24 0.73
C GLY A 731 -38.45 5.46 1.51
N PRO A 732 -39.39 6.26 0.98
CA PRO A 732 -40.71 6.38 1.58
C PRO A 732 -41.34 4.99 1.69
N THR A 733 -41.71 4.61 2.91
CA THR A 733 -42.70 3.55 3.07
C THR A 733 -44.02 4.17 2.66
N PRO A 734 -44.80 3.58 1.73
CA PRO A 734 -46.09 4.15 1.32
C PRO A 734 -46.94 4.46 2.55
N GLY A 735 -47.29 5.74 2.75
CA GLY A 735 -48.07 6.22 3.91
C GLY A 735 -47.26 6.86 5.05
N MET A 736 -45.92 6.88 5.02
CA MET A 736 -45.08 7.63 5.97
C MET A 736 -44.53 8.91 5.32
N THR A 737 -45.11 10.06 5.68
CA THR A 737 -44.73 11.38 5.15
C THR A 737 -43.61 12.09 5.93
N ILE A 738 -43.27 11.62 7.14
CA ILE A 738 -42.25 12.24 8.00
C ILE A 738 -41.28 11.18 8.48
N VAL A 739 -40.02 11.27 8.05
CA VAL A 739 -38.92 10.48 8.60
C VAL A 739 -38.29 11.26 9.75
N VAL A 740 -38.07 10.60 10.89
CA VAL A 740 -37.36 11.19 12.03
C VAL A 740 -35.98 10.55 12.11
N GLY A 741 -34.94 11.32 11.86
CA GLY A 741 -33.57 10.83 11.90
C GLY A 741 -32.55 11.82 11.37
N PRO A 742 -31.25 11.50 11.48
CA PRO A 742 -30.18 12.39 11.06
C PRO A 742 -29.95 12.40 9.53
N GLY A 743 -30.50 11.44 8.78
CA GLY A 743 -30.36 11.34 7.31
C GLY A 743 -30.83 12.60 6.54
N PRO A 744 -32.06 13.10 6.77
CA PRO A 744 -32.53 14.35 6.17
C PRO A 744 -31.63 15.57 6.43
N TRP A 745 -30.93 15.59 7.57
CA TRP A 745 -30.00 16.68 7.90
C TRP A 745 -28.68 16.60 7.13
N ILE A 746 -28.23 15.39 6.76
CA ILE A 746 -27.12 15.22 5.79
C ILE A 746 -27.53 15.77 4.42
N ALA A 747 -28.75 15.47 3.97
CA ALA A 747 -29.29 16.01 2.73
C ALA A 747 -29.32 17.55 2.77
N ALA A 748 -29.86 18.13 3.85
CA ALA A 748 -29.85 19.58 4.03
C ALA A 748 -28.43 20.16 3.98
N LEU A 749 -27.46 19.57 4.68
CA LEU A 749 -26.05 20.00 4.63
C LEU A 749 -25.46 19.95 3.21
N ALA A 750 -25.78 18.90 2.44
CA ALA A 750 -25.37 18.78 1.05
C ALA A 750 -25.99 19.87 0.15
N VAL A 751 -27.25 20.25 0.39
CA VAL A 751 -27.87 21.38 -0.31
C VAL A 751 -27.15 22.70 -0.02
N PHE A 752 -26.74 22.94 1.23
CA PHE A 752 -25.90 24.09 1.56
C PHE A 752 -24.59 24.04 0.79
N GLY A 753 -23.87 22.91 0.82
CA GLY A 753 -22.59 22.76 0.12
C GLY A 753 -22.68 22.85 -1.40
N SER A 754 -23.82 22.49 -1.99
CA SER A 754 -24.03 22.66 -3.43
C SER A 754 -24.10 24.14 -3.86
N ASN A 755 -24.44 25.04 -2.92
CA ASN A 755 -24.68 26.45 -3.20
C ASN A 755 -23.63 27.39 -2.62
N ARG A 756 -22.80 26.96 -1.65
CA ARG A 756 -21.73 27.79 -1.05
C ARG A 756 -20.55 26.94 -0.58
N GLN A 757 -19.42 27.59 -0.30
CA GLN A 757 -18.27 26.94 0.33
C GLN A 757 -18.60 26.57 1.78
N LEU A 758 -18.20 25.37 2.18
CA LEU A 758 -18.36 24.83 3.53
C LEU A 758 -17.03 24.82 4.28
N GLY A 759 -17.08 24.77 5.61
CA GLY A 759 -15.91 24.55 6.44
C GLY A 759 -15.45 23.08 6.40
N ALA A 760 -14.22 22.83 6.88
CA ALA A 760 -13.63 21.49 6.86
C ALA A 760 -14.45 20.45 7.64
N GLY A 761 -15.09 20.86 8.74
CA GLY A 761 -15.92 19.97 9.56
C GLY A 761 -17.18 19.51 8.83
N GLU A 762 -17.85 20.41 8.10
CA GLU A 762 -19.03 20.07 7.30
C GLU A 762 -18.66 19.16 6.12
N VAL A 763 -17.52 19.42 5.46
CA VAL A 763 -17.00 18.56 4.38
C VAL A 763 -16.68 17.15 4.88
N ALA A 764 -16.09 17.02 6.07
CA ALA A 764 -15.80 15.73 6.68
C ALA A 764 -17.08 14.91 6.95
N ILE A 765 -18.16 15.56 7.41
CA ILE A 765 -19.47 14.92 7.58
C ILE A 765 -19.97 14.39 6.23
N LEU A 766 -19.97 15.22 5.19
CA LEU A 766 -20.44 14.81 3.86
C LEU A 766 -19.64 13.61 3.31
N ARG A 767 -18.31 13.62 3.46
CA ARG A 767 -17.44 12.50 3.04
C ARG A 767 -17.74 11.20 3.78
N ALA A 768 -17.99 11.25 5.09
CA ALA A 768 -18.35 10.06 5.88
C ALA A 768 -19.65 9.37 5.40
N HIS A 769 -20.53 10.12 4.73
CA HIS A 769 -21.81 9.63 4.22
C HIS A 769 -21.86 9.44 2.69
N ALA A 770 -20.75 9.65 1.98
CA ALA A 770 -20.62 9.52 0.52
C ALA A 770 -21.03 8.14 -0.03
N SER A 771 -20.92 7.09 0.78
CA SER A 771 -21.28 5.72 0.40
C SER A 771 -22.76 5.40 0.59
N ASN A 772 -23.57 6.32 1.15
CA ASN A 772 -25.01 6.10 1.29
C ASN A 772 -25.70 6.25 -0.08
N PRO A 773 -26.25 5.17 -0.67
CA PRO A 773 -26.81 5.22 -2.02
C PRO A 773 -27.98 6.22 -2.16
N ALA A 774 -28.78 6.41 -1.11
CA ALA A 774 -29.93 7.32 -1.14
C ALA A 774 -29.52 8.81 -1.15
N LEU A 775 -28.34 9.14 -0.61
CA LEU A 775 -27.87 10.53 -0.49
C LEU A 775 -26.68 10.85 -1.40
N ARG A 776 -26.09 9.83 -2.04
CA ARG A 776 -24.81 9.93 -2.76
C ARG A 776 -24.82 11.05 -3.79
N ASP A 777 -25.82 11.12 -4.66
CA ASP A 777 -25.86 12.12 -5.73
C ASP A 777 -25.93 13.56 -5.21
N MET A 778 -26.60 13.77 -4.07
CA MET A 778 -26.69 15.08 -3.43
C MET A 778 -25.36 15.45 -2.77
N ILE A 779 -24.78 14.51 -2.04
CA ILE A 779 -23.48 14.67 -1.38
C ILE A 779 -22.38 14.92 -2.41
N MET A 780 -22.35 14.16 -3.51
CA MET A 780 -21.33 14.33 -4.56
C MET A 780 -21.42 15.70 -5.20
N ARG A 781 -22.61 16.19 -5.53
CA ARG A 781 -22.79 17.56 -6.05
C ARG A 781 -22.25 18.61 -5.08
N ALA A 782 -22.49 18.44 -3.79
CA ALA A 782 -21.98 19.31 -2.75
C ALA A 782 -20.44 19.28 -2.67
N LEU A 783 -19.85 18.07 -2.65
CA LEU A 783 -18.41 17.85 -2.53
C LEU A 783 -17.64 18.34 -3.76
N VAL A 784 -18.16 18.12 -4.97
CA VAL A 784 -17.58 18.65 -6.23
C VAL A 784 -17.46 20.18 -6.19
N ARG A 785 -18.44 20.88 -5.59
CA ARG A 785 -18.39 22.34 -5.41
C ARG A 785 -17.31 22.79 -4.42
N GLN A 786 -16.88 21.91 -3.51
CA GLN A 786 -15.81 22.19 -2.53
C GLN A 786 -14.42 21.96 -3.11
N GLU A 787 -14.31 21.29 -4.27
CA GLU A 787 -13.00 21.13 -4.92
C GLU A 787 -12.45 22.48 -5.35
N LYS A 788 -11.17 22.68 -5.07
CA LYS A 788 -10.48 23.89 -5.47
C LYS A 788 -10.28 23.89 -6.97
N GLU A 789 -10.34 25.07 -7.57
CA GLU A 789 -9.94 25.23 -8.97
C GLU A 789 -8.44 24.99 -9.07
N GLU A 790 -8.06 23.93 -9.77
CA GLU A 790 -6.66 23.61 -10.08
C GLU A 790 -6.40 23.88 -11.58
N PRO A 791 -5.19 24.34 -11.95
CA PRO A 791 -4.79 24.47 -13.34
C PRO A 791 -4.85 23.13 -14.06
N ALA A 792 -5.33 23.17 -15.30
CA ALA A 792 -5.60 21.99 -16.09
C ALA A 792 -4.34 21.17 -16.42
N ASP A 793 -3.15 21.76 -16.37
CA ASP A 793 -1.88 21.06 -16.66
C ASP A 793 -1.37 20.22 -15.47
N THR A 794 -1.73 20.59 -14.25
CA THR A 794 -1.27 19.93 -13.02
C THR A 794 -2.31 18.98 -12.41
N ILE A 795 -3.57 19.11 -12.84
CA ILE A 795 -4.69 18.47 -12.15
C ILE A 795 -4.63 16.94 -12.20
N VAL A 796 -4.27 16.34 -13.34
CA VAL A 796 -4.20 14.87 -13.45
C VAL A 796 -3.11 14.29 -12.54
N GLY A 797 -1.94 14.93 -12.48
CA GLY A 797 -0.87 14.53 -11.56
C GLY A 797 -1.22 14.75 -10.08
N SER A 798 -2.08 15.72 -9.77
CA SER A 798 -2.68 15.91 -8.43
C SER A 798 -3.62 14.74 -8.08
N TRP A 799 -4.50 14.38 -9.01
CA TRP A 799 -5.46 13.28 -8.86
C TRP A 799 -4.76 11.94 -8.67
N GLN A 800 -3.74 11.65 -9.49
CA GLN A 800 -2.94 10.43 -9.35
C GLN A 800 -2.34 10.31 -7.94
N ARG A 801 -1.70 11.37 -7.43
CA ARG A 801 -1.12 11.38 -6.07
C ARG A 801 -2.19 11.18 -4.98
N ARG A 802 -3.35 11.83 -5.11
CA ARG A 802 -4.49 11.65 -4.17
C ARG A 802 -5.00 10.22 -4.16
N LEU A 803 -5.18 9.60 -5.33
CA LEU A 803 -5.65 8.22 -5.45
C LEU A 803 -4.61 7.21 -4.96
N SER A 804 -3.32 7.41 -5.28
CA SER A 804 -2.22 6.56 -4.81
C SER A 804 -2.04 6.61 -3.28
N ALA A 805 -2.29 7.77 -2.65
CA ALA A 805 -2.26 7.89 -1.19
C ALA A 805 -3.35 7.07 -0.49
N LEU A 806 -4.38 6.64 -1.23
CA LEU A 806 -5.51 5.85 -0.75
C LEU A 806 -5.43 4.39 -1.21
N ALA A 807 -4.23 3.85 -1.43
CA ALA A 807 -4.03 2.46 -1.86
C ALA A 807 -4.70 1.44 -0.92
N THR A 808 -4.71 1.69 0.39
CA THR A 808 -5.29 0.83 1.43
C THR A 808 -6.73 1.19 1.83
N ASP A 809 -7.36 2.18 1.19
CA ASP A 809 -8.73 2.61 1.53
C ASP A 809 -9.54 2.80 0.24
N ALA A 810 -10.12 1.71 -0.27
CA ALA A 810 -10.90 1.76 -1.50
C ALA A 810 -12.17 2.60 -1.37
N ARG A 811 -12.74 2.72 -0.16
CA ARG A 811 -13.96 3.51 0.08
C ARG A 811 -13.70 5.01 -0.07
N SER A 812 -12.62 5.50 0.54
CA SER A 812 -12.20 6.89 0.35
C SER A 812 -11.77 7.13 -1.09
N ARG A 813 -11.09 6.16 -1.73
CA ARG A 813 -10.69 6.25 -3.14
C ARG A 813 -11.89 6.33 -4.09
N ASP A 814 -12.95 5.56 -3.87
CA ASP A 814 -14.22 5.66 -4.64
C ASP A 814 -14.88 7.03 -4.46
N THR A 815 -14.83 7.59 -3.25
CA THR A 815 -15.37 8.93 -2.97
C THR A 815 -14.58 10.01 -3.72
N GLU A 816 -13.24 9.93 -3.69
CA GLU A 816 -12.37 10.83 -4.45
C GLU A 816 -12.60 10.70 -5.96
N GLN A 817 -12.73 9.47 -6.46
CA GLN A 817 -13.04 9.18 -7.85
C GLN A 817 -14.35 9.84 -8.29
N ALA A 818 -15.42 9.70 -7.51
CA ALA A 818 -16.73 10.31 -7.80
C ALA A 818 -16.67 11.85 -7.81
N ILE A 819 -15.88 12.45 -6.93
CA ILE A 819 -15.65 13.90 -6.93
C ILE A 819 -14.90 14.33 -8.19
N MET A 820 -13.83 13.62 -8.55
CA MET A 820 -13.05 13.89 -9.78
C MET A 820 -13.93 13.74 -11.04
N VAL A 821 -14.81 12.74 -11.07
CA VAL A 821 -15.81 12.54 -12.14
C VAL A 821 -16.71 13.75 -12.30
N GLY A 822 -17.34 14.21 -11.21
CA GLY A 822 -18.24 15.36 -11.25
C GLY A 822 -17.52 16.66 -11.63
N TYR A 823 -16.30 16.84 -11.12
CA TYR A 823 -15.46 17.98 -11.46
C TYR A 823 -15.06 17.99 -12.93
N LEU A 824 -14.62 16.84 -13.47
CA LEU A 824 -14.25 16.68 -14.86
C LEU A 824 -15.45 16.91 -15.78
N ALA A 825 -16.58 16.27 -15.48
CA ALA A 825 -17.81 16.37 -16.28
C ALA A 825 -18.32 17.82 -16.41
N ALA A 826 -18.06 18.68 -15.42
CA ALA A 826 -18.46 20.09 -15.41
C ALA A 826 -17.56 21.02 -16.26
N ARG A 827 -16.39 20.56 -16.74
CA ARG A 827 -15.46 21.39 -17.51
C ARG A 827 -15.96 21.74 -18.91
N PRO A 828 -15.50 22.83 -19.55
CA PRO A 828 -15.75 23.09 -20.97
C PRO A 828 -15.27 21.93 -21.85
N TRP A 829 -15.97 21.65 -22.96
CA TRP A 829 -15.68 20.49 -23.81
C TRP A 829 -14.21 20.36 -24.26
N PRO A 830 -13.53 21.43 -24.74
CA PRO A 830 -12.11 21.32 -25.15
C PRO A 830 -11.17 20.97 -23.99
N GLU A 831 -11.46 21.46 -22.78
CA GLU A 831 -10.66 21.15 -21.59
C GLU A 831 -10.93 19.72 -21.12
N PHE A 832 -12.20 19.31 -21.15
CA PHE A 832 -12.65 17.96 -20.80
C PHE A 832 -11.96 16.89 -21.65
N THR A 833 -11.97 17.02 -22.98
CA THR A 833 -11.36 16.02 -23.88
C THR A 833 -9.86 15.89 -23.64
N ARG A 834 -9.16 17.02 -23.50
CA ARG A 834 -7.71 17.05 -23.20
C ARG A 834 -7.37 16.35 -21.88
N LEU A 835 -8.15 16.60 -20.81
CA LEU A 835 -7.96 15.96 -19.52
C LEU A 835 -8.26 14.46 -19.56
N VAL A 836 -9.30 14.04 -20.30
CA VAL A 836 -9.62 12.63 -20.50
C VAL A 836 -8.48 11.90 -21.24
N GLU A 837 -7.89 12.51 -22.27
CA GLU A 837 -6.72 11.96 -22.97
C GLU A 837 -5.52 11.81 -22.04
N GLN A 838 -5.25 12.82 -21.21
CA GLN A 838 -4.18 12.75 -20.22
C GLN A 838 -4.44 11.63 -19.19
N LEU A 839 -5.67 11.46 -18.71
CA LEU A 839 -6.04 10.36 -17.80
C LEU A 839 -5.84 8.99 -18.44
N ARG A 840 -6.18 8.82 -19.73
CA ARG A 840 -5.93 7.58 -20.47
C ARG A 840 -4.45 7.24 -20.55
N LYS A 841 -3.61 8.26 -20.78
CA LYS A 841 -2.15 8.11 -20.79
C LYS A 841 -1.63 7.67 -19.42
N GLU A 842 -1.98 8.39 -18.35
CA GLU A 842 -1.56 8.04 -16.98
C GLU A 842 -2.06 6.66 -16.54
N ARG A 843 -3.26 6.26 -16.98
CA ARG A 843 -3.79 4.91 -16.79
C ARG A 843 -2.88 3.86 -17.44
N GLY A 844 -2.43 4.08 -18.67
CA GLY A 844 -1.53 3.18 -19.38
C GLY A 844 -0.13 3.11 -18.78
N ASP A 845 0.38 4.24 -18.28
CA ASP A 845 1.74 4.36 -17.72
C ASP A 845 1.84 3.80 -16.28
N SER A 846 0.74 3.75 -15.52
CA SER A 846 0.72 3.21 -14.15
C SER A 846 1.03 1.71 -14.12
N GLN A 847 1.83 1.24 -13.16
CA GLN A 847 2.01 -0.19 -12.88
C GLN A 847 0.98 -0.74 -11.88
N GLU A 848 0.35 0.14 -11.10
CA GLU A 848 -0.53 -0.25 -9.98
C GLU A 848 -1.98 -0.47 -10.47
N PRO A 849 -2.51 -1.71 -10.41
CA PRO A 849 -3.81 -2.06 -11.00
C PRO A 849 -5.00 -1.30 -10.39
N GLU A 850 -5.04 -1.10 -9.08
CA GLU A 850 -6.10 -0.36 -8.39
C GLU A 850 -6.16 1.11 -8.85
N LEU A 851 -4.99 1.69 -9.15
CA LEU A 851 -4.91 3.03 -9.72
C LEU A 851 -5.38 3.03 -11.17
N ARG A 852 -5.02 2.02 -11.98
CA ARG A 852 -5.53 1.90 -13.36
C ARG A 852 -7.05 1.83 -13.39
N ILE A 853 -7.64 0.98 -12.53
CA ILE A 853 -9.09 0.83 -12.39
C ILE A 853 -9.73 2.17 -12.00
N ALA A 854 -9.16 2.87 -11.01
CA ALA A 854 -9.69 4.16 -10.58
C ALA A 854 -9.66 5.21 -11.69
N LEU A 855 -8.53 5.34 -12.40
CA LEU A 855 -8.39 6.29 -13.52
C LEU A 855 -9.33 5.93 -14.69
N GLY A 856 -9.45 4.65 -15.03
CA GLY A 856 -10.40 4.18 -16.05
C GLY A 856 -11.84 4.46 -15.67
N ALA A 857 -12.20 4.28 -14.40
CA ALA A 857 -13.52 4.61 -13.89
C ALA A 857 -13.79 6.12 -13.90
N ILE A 858 -12.78 6.99 -13.67
CA ILE A 858 -12.93 8.44 -13.85
C ILE A 858 -13.26 8.76 -15.31
N VAL A 859 -12.49 8.23 -16.25
CA VAL A 859 -12.68 8.46 -17.70
C VAL A 859 -14.10 8.10 -18.12
N VAL A 860 -14.50 6.86 -17.84
CA VAL A 860 -15.81 6.33 -18.21
C VAL A 860 -16.94 7.10 -17.54
N ASN A 861 -16.91 7.21 -16.22
CA ASN A 861 -18.02 7.81 -15.48
C ASN A 861 -18.12 9.32 -15.74
N ALA A 862 -17.03 10.02 -16.05
CA ALA A 862 -17.10 11.43 -16.42
C ALA A 862 -17.73 11.64 -17.81
N LEU A 863 -17.44 10.77 -18.78
CA LEU A 863 -18.09 10.78 -20.09
C LEU A 863 -19.60 10.54 -19.95
N VAL A 864 -20.00 9.60 -19.10
CA VAL A 864 -21.41 9.28 -18.83
C VAL A 864 -22.10 10.39 -18.03
N ALA A 865 -21.48 10.87 -16.95
CA ALA A 865 -22.05 11.93 -16.11
C ALA A 865 -22.24 13.24 -16.88
N ARG A 866 -21.37 13.53 -17.85
CA ARG A 866 -21.51 14.69 -18.73
C ARG A 866 -22.69 14.59 -19.68
N SER A 867 -22.97 13.38 -20.18
CA SER A 867 -24.01 13.14 -21.18
C SER A 867 -25.39 12.90 -20.57
N ARG A 868 -25.47 12.42 -19.31
CA ARG A 868 -26.75 12.26 -18.60
C ARG A 868 -27.36 13.61 -18.21
N VAL A 869 -28.64 13.79 -18.53
CA VAL A 869 -29.43 14.96 -18.12
C VAL A 869 -30.14 14.62 -16.81
N SER A 870 -29.78 15.30 -15.70
CA SER A 870 -30.53 15.12 -14.45
C SER A 870 -31.99 15.59 -14.65
N PRO A 871 -33.00 14.81 -14.19
CA PRO A 871 -34.38 15.27 -14.21
C PRO A 871 -34.51 16.57 -13.40
N ARG A 872 -35.04 17.64 -14.01
CA ARG A 872 -35.46 18.82 -13.25
C ARG A 872 -36.72 18.45 -12.46
N GLY A 873 -36.73 18.70 -11.16
CA GLY A 873 -37.91 18.45 -10.31
C GLY A 873 -37.87 17.19 -9.45
N ALA A 874 -36.76 16.45 -9.40
CA ALA A 874 -36.56 15.47 -8.32
C ALA A 874 -36.50 16.23 -6.98
N GLN A 875 -37.64 16.34 -6.32
CA GLN A 875 -37.76 16.97 -5.00
C GLN A 875 -36.80 16.27 -4.05
N LEU A 876 -35.91 17.05 -3.44
CA LEU A 876 -34.82 16.56 -2.59
C LEU A 876 -35.30 15.76 -1.36
N PHE A 877 -36.61 15.82 -1.08
CA PHE A 877 -37.30 15.16 0.02
C PHE A 877 -38.65 14.53 -0.41
N ALA A 878 -38.88 14.30 -1.71
CA ALA A 878 -40.11 13.64 -2.14
C ALA A 878 -40.12 12.18 -1.65
N GLY A 879 -41.09 11.92 -0.77
CA GLY A 879 -41.59 10.58 -0.50
C GLY A 879 -42.61 10.13 -1.54
#